data_AF-A0A954ZBM0-F1
#
_entry.id   AF-A0A954ZBM0-F1
#
_cell.length_a   1.000
_cell.length_b   1.000
_cell.length_c   1.000
_cell.angle_alpha   90.00
_cell.angle_beta   90.00
_cell.angle_gamma   90.00
#
_symmetry.space_group_name_H-M   'P 1'
#
loop_
_entity.id
_entity.type
_entity.pdbx_description
1 polymer ?
#
loop_
_entity_poly.entity_id
_entity_poly.type
_entity_poly.pdbx_seq_one_letter_code
_entity_poly.pdbx_strand_id
1 'polypeptide(L)'
;YVQDFEDALFGPNSTDPELGYQAYLDIDPTIDHHLMRVFSKDPDGLRLSTYLVKDKDGKLYFGPIWDFDRSAGPDDDGRAADPTGWNMPDVQWFESDWWGPLFDDPNFRQRWVDRWQELRNGVLSDANIEATIDSLASQLTEAEVRNFDRWPNIAPNGGAYAEPGLTGWAAEVSHLAGWLIERAHWMDEQMISTPTLSPEPGNVASNVVVTITPNELNASVYYTLDGTDPRLSGGELSPSAILYTGPIQLSQTTQILARAKGGSPEATPQSNSSYPGNESPAQGIDGNSETKYLNFGKENSGLIITPSSGASVVRSFKITSANDAVDRDPASYEIYGTNDSISSQNNSTGLAENWTLISSGSLSLPEARKVDAPLVSFANGASYTSYKIMFPTVKNPAGANSMQFADIRLYENATGVGPEIQSAGDPVLAVHVYAGGDNVGGSEWSALVGGLYSIETPANATNLRITELHYHPAAPTVDELTAIPSLDADDFEFVELANLGANAISLNGVALTSGVTFDFTASAITSLQPGATVLVVSNLNAFQLRYGTGLPVAGVYGGQLSNGGEQIVLVDGSAQTIHDFTFDDVAPWPTASDGGGSSMEVVDVNGDYNDGSNWRASSLSGGSPGQWDTTPGDFDGDQLVTGFDFLAWQRGFGSSYQASDLSDWEAGFGAELTLAAQFAATQAASTAQLVADVASVASEWFVASTSLEATASLRPIARAMRRDASDSVFAQWRQIQLPENAAAMIPSRENFAERTHVRQR
;
A
#
# COMPACT_ATOMS: atom_id res chain seq x y z
N TYR A 1 -15.31 -23.27 -15.29
CA TYR A 1 -14.52 -22.18 -14.72
C TYR A 1 -13.66 -21.50 -15.78
N VAL A 2 -12.59 -22.13 -16.32
CA VAL A 2 -11.75 -21.45 -17.35
C VAL A 2 -12.57 -21.05 -18.59
N GLN A 3 -13.44 -21.93 -19.10
CA GLN A 3 -14.34 -21.55 -20.19
C GLN A 3 -15.27 -20.38 -19.81
N ASP A 4 -15.83 -20.37 -18.59
CA ASP A 4 -16.72 -19.29 -18.14
C ASP A 4 -15.95 -17.96 -18.02
N PHE A 5 -14.69 -18.01 -17.57
CA PHE A 5 -13.78 -16.88 -17.57
C PHE A 5 -13.51 -16.37 -18.98
N GLU A 6 -13.18 -17.24 -19.94
CA GLU A 6 -12.94 -16.85 -21.33
C GLU A 6 -14.22 -16.26 -21.96
N ASP A 7 -15.38 -16.88 -21.73
CA ASP A 7 -16.67 -16.37 -22.20
C ASP A 7 -16.97 -14.98 -21.63
N ALA A 8 -16.56 -14.71 -20.38
CA ALA A 8 -16.66 -13.39 -19.77
C ALA A 8 -15.65 -12.40 -20.37
N LEU A 9 -14.36 -12.78 -20.48
CA LEU A 9 -13.28 -11.94 -20.99
C LEU A 9 -13.47 -11.53 -22.45
N PHE A 10 -13.91 -12.45 -23.31
CA PHE A 10 -14.18 -12.20 -24.73
C PHE A 10 -15.64 -11.81 -25.00
N GLY A 11 -16.45 -11.71 -23.95
CA GLY A 11 -17.87 -11.40 -24.01
C GLY A 11 -18.18 -9.89 -24.09
N PRO A 12 -19.44 -9.51 -24.32
CA PRO A 12 -19.86 -8.11 -24.48
C PRO A 12 -19.81 -7.28 -23.19
N ASN A 13 -19.70 -7.94 -22.03
CA ASN A 13 -19.61 -7.30 -20.70
C ASN A 13 -18.22 -7.50 -20.10
N SER A 14 -17.17 -7.63 -20.92
CA SER A 14 -15.85 -8.07 -20.47
C SER A 14 -15.29 -7.25 -19.30
N THR A 15 -15.48 -5.93 -19.33
CA THR A 15 -14.97 -4.99 -18.32
C THR A 15 -15.93 -4.75 -17.14
N ASP A 16 -17.08 -5.43 -17.10
CA ASP A 16 -18.04 -5.29 -16.00
C ASP A 16 -17.51 -6.02 -14.74
N PRO A 17 -17.47 -5.38 -13.56
CA PRO A 17 -16.85 -5.97 -12.38
C PRO A 17 -17.58 -7.20 -11.82
N GLU A 18 -18.88 -7.36 -12.10
CA GLU A 18 -19.70 -8.47 -11.58
C GLU A 18 -19.96 -9.54 -12.64
N LEU A 19 -20.07 -9.14 -13.91
CA LEU A 19 -20.43 -10.02 -15.03
C LEU A 19 -19.25 -10.34 -15.95
N GLY A 20 -18.17 -9.58 -15.86
CA GLY A 20 -16.98 -9.68 -16.69
C GLY A 20 -15.89 -10.58 -16.10
N TYR A 21 -14.67 -10.42 -16.60
CA TYR A 21 -13.56 -11.31 -16.24
C TYR A 21 -13.17 -11.21 -14.76
N GLN A 22 -13.42 -10.05 -14.12
CA GLN A 22 -13.11 -9.80 -12.71
C GLN A 22 -13.93 -10.68 -11.75
N ALA A 23 -15.07 -11.23 -12.19
CA ALA A 23 -15.81 -12.21 -11.41
C ALA A 23 -15.04 -13.53 -11.25
N TYR A 24 -14.14 -13.83 -12.19
CA TYR A 24 -13.45 -15.11 -12.28
C TYR A 24 -11.94 -15.04 -12.01
N LEU A 25 -11.30 -13.90 -12.31
CA LEU A 25 -9.87 -13.67 -12.21
C LEU A 25 -9.55 -12.73 -11.06
N ASP A 26 -8.55 -13.09 -10.25
CA ASP A 26 -7.97 -12.20 -9.25
C ASP A 26 -6.96 -11.26 -9.92
N ILE A 27 -7.21 -9.96 -9.80
CA ILE A 27 -6.58 -8.94 -10.64
C ILE A 27 -5.18 -8.58 -10.13
N ASP A 28 -5.04 -8.43 -8.83
CA ASP A 28 -3.79 -7.99 -8.21
C ASP A 28 -2.64 -8.99 -8.40
N PRO A 29 -2.77 -10.30 -8.08
CA PRO A 29 -1.73 -11.28 -8.35
C PRO A 29 -1.47 -11.47 -9.86
N THR A 30 -2.49 -11.29 -10.71
CA THR A 30 -2.33 -11.33 -12.17
C THR A 30 -1.45 -10.17 -12.66
N ILE A 31 -1.67 -8.96 -12.15
CA ILE A 31 -0.87 -7.78 -12.47
C ILE A 31 0.56 -7.93 -11.94
N ASP A 32 0.74 -8.43 -10.71
CA ASP A 32 2.07 -8.67 -10.14
C ASP A 32 2.85 -9.70 -10.98
N HIS A 33 2.21 -10.79 -11.42
CA HIS A 33 2.85 -11.75 -12.33
C HIS A 33 3.27 -11.08 -13.65
N HIS A 34 2.37 -10.32 -14.27
CA HIS A 34 2.66 -9.63 -15.52
C HIS A 34 3.82 -8.64 -15.38
N LEU A 35 3.77 -7.78 -14.34
CA LEU A 35 4.82 -6.82 -14.02
C LEU A 35 6.18 -7.51 -13.90
N MET A 36 6.27 -8.63 -13.19
CA MET A 36 7.55 -9.34 -13.03
C MET A 36 8.11 -9.88 -14.33
N ARG A 37 7.27 -10.37 -15.25
CA ARG A 37 7.73 -10.83 -16.58
C ARG A 37 8.22 -9.69 -17.45
N VAL A 38 7.50 -8.57 -17.43
CA VAL A 38 7.85 -7.36 -18.20
C VAL A 38 9.09 -6.68 -17.62
N PHE A 39 9.19 -6.63 -16.30
CA PHE A 39 10.31 -6.02 -15.58
C PHE A 39 11.60 -6.81 -15.80
N SER A 40 11.57 -8.14 -15.76
CA SER A 40 12.78 -8.93 -16.05
C SER A 40 13.06 -9.11 -17.54
N LYS A 41 12.12 -8.75 -18.44
CA LYS A 41 12.13 -9.12 -19.87
C LYS A 41 12.33 -10.62 -20.07
N ASP A 42 11.49 -11.42 -19.44
CA ASP A 42 11.55 -12.88 -19.53
C ASP A 42 11.14 -13.42 -20.94
N PRO A 43 12.07 -14.03 -21.70
CA PRO A 43 11.80 -14.53 -23.05
C PRO A 43 10.75 -15.64 -23.15
N ASP A 44 10.49 -16.36 -22.07
CA ASP A 44 9.55 -17.49 -22.05
C ASP A 44 8.26 -17.13 -21.27
N GLY A 45 8.13 -15.86 -20.89
CA GLY A 45 7.03 -15.30 -20.13
C GLY A 45 5.68 -15.39 -20.84
N LEU A 46 4.61 -15.33 -20.04
CA LEU A 46 3.19 -15.30 -20.46
C LEU A 46 2.65 -16.54 -21.20
N ARG A 47 3.53 -17.43 -21.71
CA ARG A 47 3.15 -18.60 -22.51
C ARG A 47 3.75 -19.92 -22.01
N LEU A 48 5.03 -19.95 -21.63
CA LEU A 48 5.71 -21.19 -21.23
C LEU A 48 5.93 -21.24 -19.73
N SER A 49 6.75 -20.33 -19.20
CA SER A 49 7.24 -20.36 -17.83
C SER A 49 6.20 -19.90 -16.80
N THR A 50 4.92 -20.19 -17.03
CA THR A 50 3.78 -19.61 -16.32
C THR A 50 2.97 -20.68 -15.59
N TYR A 51 2.69 -20.45 -14.31
CA TYR A 51 1.70 -21.18 -13.54
C TYR A 51 0.38 -20.41 -13.46
N LEU A 52 -0.71 -21.17 -13.47
CA LEU A 52 -2.08 -20.68 -13.31
C LEU A 52 -2.74 -21.50 -12.20
N VAL A 53 -3.25 -20.81 -11.17
CA VAL A 53 -3.80 -21.43 -9.96
C VAL A 53 -5.26 -21.09 -9.82
N LYS A 54 -6.06 -22.09 -9.41
CA LYS A 54 -7.47 -21.94 -9.04
C LYS A 54 -7.75 -22.69 -7.75
N ASP A 55 -7.78 -21.97 -6.65
CA ASP A 55 -8.24 -22.53 -5.38
C ASP A 55 -9.72 -22.87 -5.48
N LYS A 56 -10.16 -23.86 -4.69
CA LYS A 56 -11.52 -24.40 -4.80
C LYS A 56 -12.59 -23.30 -4.68
N ASP A 57 -12.42 -22.43 -3.70
CA ASP A 57 -13.38 -21.37 -3.35
C ASP A 57 -12.89 -19.96 -3.74
N GLY A 58 -11.66 -19.84 -4.26
CA GLY A 58 -11.06 -18.57 -4.70
C GLY A 58 -11.29 -18.24 -6.18
N LYS A 59 -10.71 -17.14 -6.66
CA LYS A 59 -10.65 -16.81 -8.09
C LYS A 59 -9.45 -17.48 -8.77
N LEU A 60 -9.45 -17.50 -10.10
CA LEU A 60 -8.29 -17.89 -10.90
C LEU A 60 -7.22 -16.79 -10.76
N TYR A 61 -5.94 -17.14 -10.68
CA TYR A 61 -4.87 -16.16 -10.69
C TYR A 61 -3.59 -16.75 -11.25
N PHE A 62 -2.65 -15.88 -11.62
CA PHE A 62 -1.35 -16.32 -12.10
C PHE A 62 -0.29 -16.37 -11.00
N GLY A 63 0.59 -17.36 -11.07
CA GLY A 63 1.66 -17.58 -10.11
C GLY A 63 1.70 -19.02 -9.59
N PRO A 64 2.75 -19.41 -8.85
CA PRO A 64 3.95 -18.62 -8.57
C PRO A 64 4.79 -18.34 -9.83
N ILE A 65 5.72 -17.39 -9.75
CA ILE A 65 6.70 -17.13 -10.80
C ILE A 65 7.68 -18.31 -10.96
N TRP A 66 8.18 -18.53 -12.18
CA TRP A 66 9.03 -19.68 -12.53
C TRP A 66 9.92 -19.38 -13.73
N ASP A 67 11.13 -19.95 -13.76
CA ASP A 67 12.10 -19.95 -14.89
C ASP A 67 12.51 -18.55 -15.39
N PHE A 68 13.40 -17.87 -14.64
CA PHE A 68 13.86 -16.50 -14.95
C PHE A 68 15.38 -16.42 -15.22
N ASP A 69 16.05 -17.56 -15.37
CA ASP A 69 17.50 -17.64 -15.57
C ASP A 69 17.99 -16.98 -16.87
N ARG A 70 17.10 -16.79 -17.85
CA ARG A 70 17.39 -16.15 -19.15
C ARG A 70 16.87 -14.71 -19.25
N SER A 71 16.60 -14.09 -18.11
CA SER A 71 16.04 -12.73 -18.00
C SER A 71 17.04 -11.78 -17.33
N ALA A 72 16.75 -10.48 -17.32
CA ALA A 72 17.53 -9.46 -16.64
C ALA A 72 19.00 -9.33 -17.09
N GLY A 73 19.23 -9.30 -18.41
CA GLY A 73 20.56 -9.08 -18.99
C GLY A 73 21.51 -10.28 -18.92
N PRO A 74 21.11 -11.50 -19.32
CA PRO A 74 22.01 -12.66 -19.29
C PRO A 74 23.10 -12.56 -20.37
N ASP A 75 24.26 -13.18 -20.11
CA ASP A 75 25.41 -13.19 -21.03
C ASP A 75 25.16 -13.96 -22.34
N ASP A 76 24.26 -14.94 -22.35
CA ASP A 76 24.09 -15.91 -23.45
C ASP A 76 22.74 -15.84 -24.16
N ASP A 77 21.86 -14.89 -23.79
CA ASP A 77 20.59 -14.64 -24.46
C ASP A 77 20.39 -13.16 -24.83
N GLY A 78 20.71 -12.84 -26.09
CA GLY A 78 20.61 -11.49 -26.61
C GLY A 78 19.19 -10.89 -26.64
N ARG A 79 18.13 -11.67 -26.41
CA ARG A 79 16.75 -11.15 -26.41
C ARG A 79 16.45 -10.28 -25.19
N ALA A 80 17.09 -10.56 -24.05
CA ALA A 80 16.93 -9.83 -22.79
C ALA A 80 18.15 -8.96 -22.44
N ALA A 81 19.11 -8.81 -23.36
CA ALA A 81 20.32 -8.02 -23.12
C ALA A 81 20.04 -6.51 -22.99
N ASP A 82 19.13 -5.96 -23.80
CA ASP A 82 18.75 -4.55 -23.77
C ASP A 82 17.65 -4.30 -22.72
N PRO A 83 17.87 -3.48 -21.68
CA PRO A 83 16.87 -3.14 -20.67
C PRO A 83 15.78 -2.22 -21.22
N THR A 84 15.95 -1.61 -22.39
CA THR A 84 14.98 -0.67 -22.95
C THR A 84 13.99 -1.35 -23.89
N GLY A 85 12.88 -0.66 -24.19
CA GLY A 85 11.88 -1.10 -25.16
C GLY A 85 10.88 -2.14 -24.61
N TRP A 86 9.67 -2.12 -25.18
CA TRP A 86 8.67 -3.16 -24.97
C TRP A 86 8.89 -4.35 -25.90
N ASN A 87 9.42 -4.13 -27.10
CA ASN A 87 9.48 -5.18 -28.10
C ASN A 87 10.48 -6.28 -27.71
N MET A 88 10.04 -7.53 -27.83
CA MET A 88 10.87 -8.73 -27.70
C MET A 88 10.49 -9.72 -28.80
N PRO A 89 11.44 -10.36 -29.50
CA PRO A 89 11.14 -11.16 -30.70
C PRO A 89 10.10 -12.27 -30.52
N ASP A 90 9.99 -12.84 -29.32
CA ASP A 90 9.17 -14.04 -29.03
C ASP A 90 8.01 -13.79 -28.04
N VAL A 91 7.89 -12.58 -27.49
CA VAL A 91 6.89 -12.25 -26.47
C VAL A 91 6.26 -10.89 -26.78
N GLN A 92 4.92 -10.89 -26.89
CA GLN A 92 4.14 -9.67 -26.91
C GLN A 92 3.45 -9.51 -25.56
N TRP A 93 3.99 -8.62 -24.73
CA TRP A 93 3.59 -8.49 -23.33
C TRP A 93 2.10 -8.21 -23.16
N PHE A 94 1.58 -7.32 -24.00
CA PHE A 94 0.29 -6.72 -23.75
C PHE A 94 -0.79 -7.14 -24.76
N GLU A 95 -0.42 -7.80 -25.85
CA GLU A 95 -1.33 -8.16 -26.96
C GLU A 95 -1.59 -9.66 -27.05
N SER A 96 -0.83 -10.47 -26.31
CA SER A 96 -0.89 -11.93 -26.44
C SER A 96 -2.11 -12.53 -25.73
N ASP A 97 -2.83 -13.41 -26.42
CA ASP A 97 -3.88 -14.28 -25.87
C ASP A 97 -4.87 -13.58 -24.91
N TRP A 98 -4.82 -13.89 -23.61
CA TRP A 98 -5.68 -13.27 -22.58
C TRP A 98 -5.23 -11.86 -22.20
N TRP A 99 -3.95 -11.51 -22.41
CA TRP A 99 -3.39 -10.22 -22.04
C TRP A 99 -3.92 -9.09 -22.91
N GLY A 100 -4.13 -9.32 -24.21
CA GLY A 100 -4.74 -8.33 -25.11
C GLY A 100 -6.06 -7.77 -24.56
N PRO A 101 -7.10 -8.61 -24.38
CA PRO A 101 -8.37 -8.17 -23.83
C PRO A 101 -8.30 -7.61 -22.40
N LEU A 102 -7.38 -8.11 -21.56
CA LEU A 102 -7.17 -7.53 -20.22
C LEU A 102 -6.62 -6.11 -20.34
N PHE A 103 -5.60 -5.91 -21.18
CA PHE A 103 -5.03 -4.61 -21.48
C PHE A 103 -5.92 -3.76 -22.40
N ASP A 104 -7.05 -4.26 -22.93
CA ASP A 104 -8.10 -3.43 -23.55
C ASP A 104 -8.96 -2.72 -22.49
N ASP A 105 -9.07 -3.27 -21.28
CA ASP A 105 -9.78 -2.62 -20.17
C ASP A 105 -8.97 -1.43 -19.62
N PRO A 106 -9.45 -0.18 -19.76
CA PRO A 106 -8.76 0.99 -19.21
C PRO A 106 -8.55 0.92 -17.70
N ASN A 107 -9.35 0.18 -16.94
CA ASN A 107 -9.18 0.00 -15.50
C ASN A 107 -8.08 -1.00 -15.16
N PHE A 108 -7.94 -2.08 -15.93
CA PHE A 108 -6.82 -3.00 -15.76
C PHE A 108 -5.50 -2.30 -16.07
N ARG A 109 -5.44 -1.56 -17.19
CA ARG A 109 -4.27 -0.71 -17.53
C ARG A 109 -3.94 0.27 -16.41
N GLN A 110 -4.96 0.96 -15.87
CA GLN A 110 -4.75 1.88 -14.76
C GLN A 110 -4.20 1.17 -13.53
N ARG A 111 -4.79 0.04 -13.13
CA ARG A 111 -4.34 -0.71 -11.95
C ARG A 111 -2.91 -1.22 -12.14
N TRP A 112 -2.51 -1.56 -13.36
CA TRP A 112 -1.14 -1.96 -13.70
C TRP A 112 -0.14 -0.80 -13.51
N VAL A 113 -0.48 0.41 -13.98
CA VAL A 113 0.32 1.63 -13.74
C VAL A 113 0.37 1.99 -12.25
N ASP A 114 -0.79 1.96 -11.57
CA ASP A 114 -0.90 2.22 -10.14
C ASP A 114 0.01 1.27 -9.35
N ARG A 115 -0.01 -0.02 -9.71
CA ARG A 115 0.81 -1.04 -9.05
C ARG A 115 2.30 -0.87 -9.32
N TRP A 116 2.70 -0.54 -10.55
CA TRP A 116 4.11 -0.30 -10.85
C TRP A 116 4.66 0.88 -10.03
N GLN A 117 3.97 2.02 -10.04
CA GLN A 117 4.42 3.22 -9.32
C GLN A 117 4.35 3.04 -7.79
N GLU A 118 3.41 2.24 -7.29
CA GLU A 118 3.39 1.78 -5.89
C GLU A 118 4.66 0.97 -5.56
N LEU A 119 4.98 -0.04 -6.36
CA LEU A 119 6.16 -0.90 -6.13
C LEU A 119 7.47 -0.12 -6.23
N ARG A 120 7.57 0.87 -7.13
CA ARG A 120 8.74 1.74 -7.31
C ARG A 120 8.99 2.66 -6.11
N ASN A 121 7.95 3.05 -5.39
CA ASN A 121 8.07 3.77 -4.12
C ASN A 121 8.36 2.83 -2.92
N GLY A 122 8.36 1.52 -3.14
CA GLY A 122 8.51 0.50 -2.10
C GLY A 122 9.55 -0.55 -2.44
N VAL A 123 9.10 -1.80 -2.54
CA VAL A 123 9.97 -3.00 -2.67
C VAL A 123 10.81 -3.03 -3.94
N LEU A 124 10.41 -2.32 -4.99
CA LEU A 124 11.17 -2.18 -6.23
C LEU A 124 11.87 -0.82 -6.35
N SER A 125 12.02 -0.04 -5.27
CA SER A 125 12.89 1.14 -5.29
C SER A 125 14.34 0.74 -5.60
N ASP A 126 15.13 1.66 -6.16
CA ASP A 126 16.51 1.36 -6.57
C ASP A 126 17.33 0.78 -5.41
N ALA A 127 17.22 1.40 -4.23
CA ALA A 127 17.87 0.95 -3.01
C ALA A 127 17.41 -0.44 -2.56
N ASN A 128 16.12 -0.78 -2.70
CA ASN A 128 15.60 -2.09 -2.31
C ASN A 128 15.95 -3.19 -3.33
N ILE A 129 16.04 -2.86 -4.62
CA ILE A 129 16.54 -3.77 -5.66
C ILE A 129 17.98 -4.15 -5.33
N GLU A 130 18.86 -3.16 -5.11
CA GLU A 130 20.25 -3.38 -4.71
C GLU A 130 20.34 -4.20 -3.43
N ALA A 131 19.64 -3.79 -2.37
CA ALA A 131 19.67 -4.47 -1.08
C ALA A 131 19.20 -5.93 -1.17
N THR A 132 18.20 -6.22 -2.00
CA THR A 132 17.71 -7.59 -2.21
C THR A 132 18.77 -8.45 -2.91
N ILE A 133 19.36 -7.93 -3.99
CA ILE A 133 20.41 -8.60 -4.75
C ILE A 133 21.63 -8.85 -3.87
N ASP A 134 22.08 -7.85 -3.12
CA ASP A 134 23.21 -7.96 -2.20
C ASP A 134 22.94 -8.99 -1.10
N SER A 135 21.73 -9.00 -0.54
CA SER A 135 21.33 -9.97 0.47
C SER A 135 21.39 -11.41 -0.06
N LEU A 136 20.89 -11.65 -1.27
CA LEU A 136 20.97 -12.96 -1.93
C LEU A 136 22.41 -13.34 -2.30
N ALA A 137 23.19 -12.40 -2.85
CA ALA A 137 24.59 -12.61 -3.20
C ALA A 137 25.45 -12.94 -1.96
N SER A 138 25.16 -12.32 -0.82
CA SER A 138 25.88 -12.56 0.44
C SER A 138 25.81 -14.02 0.89
N GLN A 139 24.68 -14.70 0.62
CA GLN A 139 24.49 -16.12 0.93
C GLN A 139 25.38 -17.04 0.09
N LEU A 140 25.91 -16.54 -1.04
CA LEU A 140 26.74 -17.29 -1.98
C LEU A 140 28.24 -17.03 -1.86
N THR A 141 28.68 -16.13 -0.96
CA THR A 141 30.08 -15.68 -0.81
C THR A 141 31.11 -16.83 -0.73
N GLU A 142 30.79 -17.92 -0.04
CA GLU A 142 31.70 -19.09 0.02
C GLU A 142 31.55 -20.01 -1.20
N ALA A 143 30.33 -20.11 -1.75
CA ALA A 143 30.00 -21.04 -2.82
C ALA A 143 30.53 -20.59 -4.18
N GLU A 144 30.51 -19.28 -4.45
CA GLU A 144 31.02 -18.70 -5.70
C GLU A 144 32.50 -19.03 -5.90
N VAL A 145 33.32 -18.88 -4.85
CA VAL A 145 34.76 -19.20 -4.91
C VAL A 145 34.97 -20.66 -5.31
N ARG A 146 34.27 -21.59 -4.64
CA ARG A 146 34.38 -23.03 -4.94
C ARG A 146 33.87 -23.37 -6.34
N ASN A 147 32.85 -22.64 -6.82
CA ASN A 147 32.30 -22.81 -8.16
C ASN A 147 33.37 -22.47 -9.20
N PHE A 148 33.98 -21.29 -9.11
CA PHE A 148 34.94 -20.84 -10.12
C PHE A 148 36.32 -21.50 -9.98
N ASP A 149 36.69 -22.00 -8.79
CA ASP A 149 37.83 -22.91 -8.61
C ASP A 149 37.63 -24.24 -9.36
N ARG A 150 36.40 -24.77 -9.36
CA ARG A 150 36.05 -26.04 -10.02
C ARG A 150 35.85 -25.89 -11.52
N TRP A 151 35.24 -24.78 -11.96
CA TRP A 151 34.89 -24.50 -13.36
C TRP A 151 35.53 -23.19 -13.85
N PRO A 152 36.88 -23.14 -13.98
CA PRO A 152 37.61 -21.89 -14.24
C PRO A 152 37.43 -21.32 -15.66
N ASN A 153 36.79 -22.05 -16.57
CA ASN A 153 36.59 -21.62 -17.96
C ASN A 153 35.36 -20.71 -18.16
N ILE A 154 34.54 -20.55 -17.12
CA ILE A 154 33.35 -19.68 -17.11
C ILE A 154 33.56 -18.70 -15.95
N ALA A 155 34.48 -17.75 -16.14
CA ALA A 155 34.78 -16.77 -15.11
C ALA A 155 33.71 -15.67 -15.10
N PRO A 156 33.26 -15.22 -13.92
CA PRO A 156 32.35 -14.09 -13.81
C PRO A 156 33.12 -12.83 -14.24
N ASN A 157 32.61 -12.11 -15.23
CA ASN A 157 33.29 -10.94 -15.78
C ASN A 157 32.42 -9.68 -15.75
N GLY A 158 31.15 -9.80 -15.38
CA GLY A 158 30.14 -8.75 -15.47
C GLY A 158 29.80 -8.42 -16.93
N GLY A 159 28.67 -7.74 -17.12
CA GLY A 159 28.26 -7.23 -18.42
C GLY A 159 28.30 -5.70 -18.50
N ALA A 160 27.64 -5.15 -19.53
CA ALA A 160 27.69 -3.72 -19.88
C ALA A 160 27.19 -2.76 -18.79
N TYR A 161 26.38 -3.26 -17.84
CA TYR A 161 25.76 -2.47 -16.77
C TYR A 161 26.46 -2.62 -15.41
N ALA A 162 27.63 -3.28 -15.36
CA ALA A 162 28.41 -3.35 -14.12
C ALA A 162 29.12 -2.03 -13.81
N GLU A 163 29.29 -1.72 -12.52
CA GLU A 163 30.07 -0.57 -12.07
C GLU A 163 31.51 -0.62 -12.60
N PRO A 164 32.01 0.49 -13.20
CA PRO A 164 33.34 0.52 -13.80
C PRO A 164 34.46 0.15 -12.83
N GLY A 165 35.26 -0.85 -13.20
CA GLY A 165 36.43 -1.28 -12.43
C GLY A 165 36.20 -2.47 -11.50
N LEU A 166 34.97 -2.95 -11.37
CA LEU A 166 34.70 -4.25 -10.78
C LEU A 166 35.14 -5.39 -11.71
N THR A 167 35.46 -6.54 -11.13
CA THR A 167 35.78 -7.79 -11.85
C THR A 167 35.27 -8.98 -11.05
N GLY A 168 35.18 -10.15 -11.66
CA GLY A 168 34.80 -11.36 -10.93
C GLY A 168 33.33 -11.37 -10.53
N TRP A 169 33.02 -12.11 -9.47
CA TRP A 169 31.67 -12.23 -8.90
C TRP A 169 31.03 -10.88 -8.57
N ALA A 170 31.81 -9.93 -8.04
CA ALA A 170 31.31 -8.59 -7.72
C ALA A 170 30.82 -7.82 -8.96
N ALA A 171 31.44 -8.04 -10.13
CA ALA A 171 31.00 -7.42 -11.37
C ALA A 171 29.68 -8.03 -11.88
N GLU A 172 29.43 -9.32 -11.67
CA GLU A 172 28.16 -9.96 -12.04
C GLU A 172 27.00 -9.47 -11.18
N VAL A 173 27.21 -9.39 -9.86
CA VAL A 173 26.20 -8.88 -8.92
C VAL A 173 25.84 -7.43 -9.28
N SER A 174 26.86 -6.60 -9.53
CA SER A 174 26.66 -5.21 -9.96
C SER A 174 25.99 -5.11 -11.33
N HIS A 175 26.30 -6.01 -12.27
CA HIS A 175 25.67 -6.04 -13.57
C HIS A 175 24.15 -6.26 -13.48
N LEU A 176 23.73 -7.26 -12.69
CA LEU A 176 22.31 -7.56 -12.50
C LEU A 176 21.56 -6.38 -11.87
N ALA A 177 22.14 -5.77 -10.83
CA ALA A 177 21.56 -4.60 -10.18
C ALA A 177 21.44 -3.42 -11.17
N GLY A 178 22.53 -3.10 -11.88
CA GLY A 178 22.55 -2.03 -12.88
C GLY A 178 21.53 -2.26 -13.99
N TRP A 179 21.44 -3.47 -14.53
CA TRP A 179 20.47 -3.79 -15.57
C TRP A 179 19.02 -3.58 -15.10
N LEU A 180 18.67 -4.07 -13.90
CA LEU A 180 17.32 -3.95 -13.35
C LEU A 180 16.95 -2.51 -13.02
N ILE A 181 17.90 -1.70 -12.54
CA ILE A 181 17.68 -0.27 -12.28
C ILE A 181 17.45 0.48 -13.58
N GLU A 182 18.30 0.29 -14.59
CA GLU A 182 18.13 0.91 -15.91
C GLU A 182 16.78 0.53 -16.55
N ARG A 183 16.37 -0.74 -16.39
CA ARG A 183 15.06 -1.21 -16.83
C ARG A 183 13.92 -0.53 -16.07
N ALA A 184 14.04 -0.38 -14.75
CA ALA A 184 13.04 0.28 -13.93
C ALA A 184 12.87 1.75 -14.34
N HIS A 185 13.98 2.48 -14.50
CA HIS A 185 13.98 3.87 -14.95
C HIS A 185 13.35 4.01 -16.33
N TRP A 186 13.69 3.12 -17.26
CA TRP A 186 13.08 3.12 -18.59
C TRP A 186 11.56 2.89 -18.52
N MET A 187 11.09 1.97 -17.67
CA MET A 187 9.65 1.73 -17.46
C MET A 187 8.96 2.93 -16.80
N ASP A 188 9.61 3.61 -15.86
CA ASP A 188 9.12 4.84 -15.23
C ASP A 188 8.87 5.92 -16.30
N GLU A 189 9.76 6.06 -17.28
CA GLU A 189 9.63 7.00 -18.42
C GLU A 189 8.46 6.67 -19.37
N GLN A 190 7.89 5.46 -19.31
CA GLN A 190 6.75 5.09 -20.15
C GLN A 190 5.39 5.41 -19.51
N MET A 191 5.39 5.99 -18.30
CA MET A 191 4.19 6.27 -17.53
C MET A 191 4.14 7.72 -17.09
N ILE A 192 2.92 8.26 -16.90
CA ILE A 192 2.78 9.62 -16.39
C ILE A 192 3.32 9.67 -14.96
N SER A 193 4.26 10.56 -14.71
CA SER A 193 4.82 10.72 -13.36
C SER A 193 3.75 11.19 -12.37
N THR A 194 3.68 10.53 -11.20
CA THR A 194 2.80 10.95 -10.10
C THR A 194 3.14 12.37 -9.66
N PRO A 195 2.15 13.26 -9.46
CA PRO A 195 2.44 14.58 -8.91
C PRO A 195 2.95 14.49 -7.46
N THR A 196 3.67 15.49 -7.00
CA THR A 196 4.12 15.58 -5.60
C THR A 196 3.28 16.58 -4.83
N LEU A 197 2.82 16.22 -3.63
CA LEU A 197 2.11 17.13 -2.73
C LEU A 197 3.09 17.70 -1.69
N SER A 198 3.00 19.00 -1.40
CA SER A 198 3.83 19.62 -0.37
C SER A 198 3.01 20.60 0.48
N PRO A 199 3.04 20.49 1.82
CA PRO A 199 3.69 19.42 2.59
C PRO A 199 3.05 18.05 2.29
N GLU A 200 3.76 16.97 2.63
CA GLU A 200 3.21 15.63 2.56
C GLU A 200 1.95 15.51 3.43
N PRO A 201 0.99 14.63 3.08
CA PRO A 201 -0.16 14.33 3.92
C PRO A 201 0.26 13.92 5.33
N GLY A 202 -0.57 14.26 6.31
CA GLY A 202 -0.27 14.03 7.72
C GLY A 202 -0.82 15.14 8.63
N ASN A 203 -0.27 15.22 9.84
CA ASN A 203 -0.57 16.29 10.77
C ASN A 203 0.06 17.62 10.32
N VAL A 204 -0.78 18.63 10.11
CA VAL A 204 -0.40 19.93 9.58
C VAL A 204 -0.99 21.06 10.43
N ALA A 205 -0.37 22.24 10.38
CA ALA A 205 -0.92 23.41 11.06
C ALA A 205 -2.23 23.89 10.40
N SER A 206 -3.11 24.51 11.19
CA SER A 206 -4.29 25.19 10.64
C SER A 206 -3.87 26.26 9.61
N ASN A 207 -4.65 26.38 8.52
CA ASN A 207 -4.36 27.27 7.39
C ASN A 207 -3.08 26.90 6.61
N VAL A 208 -2.67 25.63 6.64
CA VAL A 208 -1.59 25.14 5.77
C VAL A 208 -1.95 25.38 4.31
N VAL A 209 -0.93 25.69 3.51
CA VAL A 209 -1.02 25.82 2.06
C VAL A 209 -0.40 24.57 1.45
N VAL A 210 -1.22 23.79 0.74
CA VAL A 210 -0.78 22.62 -0.01
C VAL A 210 -0.51 23.04 -1.46
N THR A 211 0.70 22.76 -1.94
CA THR A 211 1.09 22.89 -3.32
C THR A 211 1.17 21.52 -3.96
N ILE A 212 0.66 21.38 -5.19
CA ILE A 212 0.79 20.15 -5.97
C ILE A 212 1.70 20.47 -7.15
N THR A 213 2.80 19.73 -7.26
CA THR A 213 3.78 19.89 -8.33
C THR A 213 3.52 18.82 -9.40
N PRO A 214 3.15 19.20 -10.63
CA PRO A 214 3.18 18.29 -11.76
C PRO A 214 4.64 17.89 -12.01
N ASN A 215 4.91 16.59 -12.02
CA ASN A 215 6.26 16.06 -12.27
C ASN A 215 6.51 15.75 -13.75
N GLU A 216 5.55 16.08 -14.61
CA GLU A 216 5.64 15.88 -16.05
C GLU A 216 5.22 17.12 -16.84
N LEU A 217 5.97 17.40 -17.91
CA LEU A 217 5.71 18.53 -18.79
C LEU A 217 4.41 18.30 -19.56
N ASN A 218 3.54 19.33 -19.60
CA ASN A 218 2.21 19.29 -20.23
C ASN A 218 1.19 18.37 -19.53
N ALA A 219 1.49 17.86 -18.34
CA ALA A 219 0.52 17.18 -17.50
C ALA A 219 -0.41 18.15 -16.78
N SER A 220 -1.71 17.85 -16.80
CA SER A 220 -2.70 18.53 -15.96
C SER A 220 -2.92 17.72 -14.70
N VAL A 221 -2.91 18.35 -13.53
CA VAL A 221 -3.19 17.66 -12.27
C VAL A 221 -4.64 17.88 -11.87
N TYR A 222 -5.34 16.79 -11.56
CA TYR A 222 -6.69 16.80 -11.03
C TYR A 222 -6.69 16.24 -9.61
N TYR A 223 -7.44 16.86 -8.71
CA TYR A 223 -7.52 16.45 -7.31
C TYR A 223 -8.94 16.51 -6.77
N THR A 224 -9.21 15.80 -5.69
CA THR A 224 -10.44 15.87 -4.91
C THR A 224 -10.12 16.28 -3.47
N LEU A 225 -11.12 16.77 -2.74
CA LEU A 225 -11.00 17.17 -1.32
C LEU A 225 -11.84 16.30 -0.39
N ASP A 226 -12.53 15.29 -0.95
CA ASP A 226 -13.43 14.38 -0.26
C ASP A 226 -12.88 12.95 -0.17
N GLY A 227 -11.66 12.72 -0.67
CA GLY A 227 -11.05 11.40 -0.70
C GLY A 227 -11.54 10.47 -1.80
N THR A 228 -12.28 10.96 -2.78
CA THR A 228 -12.64 10.17 -3.97
C THR A 228 -11.53 10.23 -5.02
N ASP A 229 -11.36 9.18 -5.83
CA ASP A 229 -10.39 9.23 -6.95
C ASP A 229 -10.84 10.29 -7.98
N PRO A 230 -9.96 11.21 -8.45
CA PRO A 230 -10.29 12.15 -9.52
C PRO A 230 -10.59 11.47 -10.88
N ARG A 231 -10.30 10.18 -11.04
CA ARG A 231 -10.60 9.34 -12.20
C ARG A 231 -11.78 8.40 -11.91
N LEU A 232 -12.77 8.35 -12.78
CA LEU A 232 -13.84 7.35 -12.77
C LEU A 232 -13.37 6.01 -13.36
N SER A 233 -14.09 4.93 -13.02
CA SER A 233 -14.03 3.69 -13.79
C SER A 233 -14.26 3.98 -15.28
N GLY A 234 -13.39 3.44 -16.14
CA GLY A 234 -13.39 3.73 -17.58
C GLY A 234 -12.43 4.85 -18.01
N GLY A 235 -11.90 5.65 -17.07
CA GLY A 235 -10.85 6.65 -17.34
C GLY A 235 -11.33 8.11 -17.49
N GLU A 236 -12.64 8.35 -17.40
CA GLU A 236 -13.23 9.69 -17.42
C GLU A 236 -12.95 10.47 -16.13
N LEU A 237 -13.10 11.80 -16.18
CA LEU A 237 -12.99 12.66 -15.02
C LEU A 237 -14.15 12.43 -14.04
N SER A 238 -13.83 12.34 -12.74
CA SER A 238 -14.84 12.35 -11.68
C SER A 238 -15.54 13.71 -11.59
N PRO A 239 -16.85 13.77 -11.29
CA PRO A 239 -17.54 15.02 -10.97
C PRO A 239 -16.97 15.79 -9.78
N SER A 240 -16.28 15.10 -8.85
CA SER A 240 -15.58 15.70 -7.71
C SER A 240 -14.17 16.21 -8.06
N ALA A 241 -13.66 15.90 -9.27
CA ALA A 241 -12.32 16.28 -9.70
C ALA A 241 -12.21 17.79 -9.97
N ILE A 242 -11.18 18.40 -9.40
CA ILE A 242 -10.84 19.81 -9.51
C ILE A 242 -9.50 19.93 -10.26
N LEU A 243 -9.47 20.73 -11.32
CA LEU A 243 -8.22 21.06 -12.00
C LEU A 243 -7.34 21.92 -11.10
N TYR A 244 -6.09 21.50 -10.90
CA TYR A 244 -5.10 22.25 -10.13
C TYR A 244 -4.61 23.48 -10.91
N THR A 245 -4.94 24.67 -10.42
CA THR A 245 -4.50 25.96 -11.01
C THR A 245 -3.68 26.82 -10.04
N GLY A 246 -3.43 26.35 -8.82
CA GLY A 246 -2.70 27.09 -7.80
C GLY A 246 -2.83 26.48 -6.40
N PRO A 247 -2.10 27.02 -5.41
CA PRO A 247 -2.05 26.46 -4.05
C PRO A 247 -3.42 26.36 -3.37
N ILE A 248 -3.60 25.30 -2.58
CA ILE A 248 -4.83 24.97 -1.87
C ILE A 248 -4.65 25.37 -0.40
N GLN A 249 -5.53 26.21 0.15
CA GLN A 249 -5.49 26.58 1.56
C GLN A 249 -6.47 25.74 2.36
N LEU A 250 -5.98 25.01 3.37
CA LEU A 250 -6.79 24.12 4.20
C LEU A 250 -7.15 24.77 5.53
N SER A 251 -8.45 24.86 5.81
CA SER A 251 -8.99 25.41 7.07
C SER A 251 -9.65 24.35 7.96
N GLN A 252 -9.68 23.10 7.49
CA GLN A 252 -10.25 21.95 8.18
C GLN A 252 -9.50 20.69 7.76
N THR A 253 -9.64 19.61 8.54
CA THR A 253 -9.12 18.29 8.18
C THR A 253 -9.71 17.88 6.83
N THR A 254 -8.86 17.54 5.86
CA THR A 254 -9.24 17.34 4.47
C THR A 254 -8.51 16.15 3.87
N GLN A 255 -9.24 15.26 3.20
CA GLN A 255 -8.64 14.16 2.42
C GLN A 255 -8.37 14.65 1.00
N ILE A 256 -7.10 14.75 0.62
CA ILE A 256 -6.72 15.14 -0.75
C ILE A 256 -6.25 13.91 -1.48
N LEU A 257 -6.85 13.62 -2.63
CA LEU A 257 -6.32 12.65 -3.59
C LEU A 257 -6.11 13.35 -4.92
N ALA A 258 -5.02 13.03 -5.62
CA ALA A 258 -4.65 13.66 -6.88
C ALA A 258 -4.07 12.64 -7.86
N ARG A 259 -4.28 12.91 -9.15
CA ARG A 259 -3.61 12.24 -10.27
C ARG A 259 -3.18 13.28 -11.29
N ALA A 260 -2.08 13.03 -11.98
CA ALA A 260 -1.77 13.70 -13.22
C ALA A 260 -2.53 13.01 -14.37
N LYS A 261 -3.10 13.81 -15.28
CA LYS A 261 -3.75 13.39 -16.52
C LYS A 261 -3.17 14.18 -17.67
N GLY A 262 -2.79 13.50 -18.74
CA GLY A 262 -1.94 14.13 -19.76
C GLY A 262 -0.55 14.41 -19.20
N GLY A 263 0.34 15.01 -20.02
CA GLY A 263 1.72 14.49 -20.05
C GLY A 263 1.68 13.25 -20.95
N SER A 264 2.77 12.81 -21.57
CA SER A 264 2.65 11.69 -22.53
C SER A 264 2.15 10.42 -21.81
N PRO A 265 1.04 9.85 -22.30
CA PRO A 265 1.13 8.67 -23.15
C PRO A 265 0.14 8.79 -24.32
N GLU A 266 0.16 9.92 -25.01
CA GLU A 266 0.09 9.86 -26.47
C GLU A 266 1.53 9.74 -26.95
N ALA A 267 1.88 8.55 -27.47
CA ALA A 267 3.14 8.16 -28.07
C ALA A 267 4.35 9.02 -27.66
N THR A 268 5.08 8.61 -26.60
CA THR A 268 6.47 9.03 -26.46
C THR A 268 7.10 8.82 -27.83
N PRO A 269 7.58 9.88 -28.50
CA PRO A 269 8.18 9.71 -29.81
C PRO A 269 9.28 8.67 -29.67
N GLN A 270 9.13 7.53 -30.32
CA GLN A 270 10.11 6.47 -30.33
C GLN A 270 10.79 6.43 -31.69
N SER A 271 11.92 5.73 -31.75
CA SER A 271 12.66 5.53 -32.99
C SER A 271 12.93 4.04 -33.23
N ASN A 272 12.28 3.50 -34.24
CA ASN A 272 12.69 2.25 -34.90
C ASN A 272 13.75 2.49 -36.00
N SER A 273 14.49 3.61 -35.94
CA SER A 273 15.53 3.89 -36.93
C SER A 273 16.60 2.81 -36.89
N SER A 274 16.89 2.24 -38.05
CA SER A 274 18.00 1.30 -38.22
C SER A 274 18.37 1.23 -39.69
N TYR A 275 19.63 0.92 -39.99
CA TYR A 275 20.14 0.87 -41.35
C TYR A 275 21.29 -0.17 -41.48
N PRO A 276 21.46 -0.80 -42.66
CA PRO A 276 22.63 -1.64 -42.94
C PRO A 276 23.92 -0.81 -42.98
N GLY A 277 25.03 -1.35 -42.46
CA GLY A 277 26.29 -0.59 -42.37
C GLY A 277 26.84 -0.03 -43.70
N ASN A 278 26.51 -0.64 -44.84
CA ASN A 278 26.87 -0.18 -46.18
C ASN A 278 25.85 0.78 -46.82
N GLU A 279 24.79 1.14 -46.10
CA GLU A 279 23.67 2.00 -46.54
C GLU A 279 23.33 3.06 -45.47
N SER A 280 24.35 3.58 -44.79
CA SER A 280 24.23 4.53 -43.69
C SER A 280 23.80 5.93 -44.14
N PRO A 281 23.44 6.84 -43.21
CA PRO A 281 23.11 8.23 -43.54
C PRO A 281 24.21 8.98 -44.31
N ALA A 282 25.48 8.58 -44.15
CA ALA A 282 26.60 9.17 -44.89
C ALA A 282 26.47 8.97 -46.41
N GLN A 283 25.98 7.81 -46.85
CA GLN A 283 25.68 7.56 -48.27
C GLN A 283 24.56 8.46 -48.80
N GLY A 284 23.74 9.07 -47.92
CA GLY A 284 22.70 10.00 -48.33
C GLY A 284 23.21 11.39 -48.68
N ILE A 285 24.47 11.72 -48.41
CA ILE A 285 25.05 13.06 -48.66
C ILE A 285 26.42 12.99 -49.36
N ASP A 286 26.77 11.85 -49.94
CA ASP A 286 28.10 11.60 -50.51
C ASP A 286 28.24 12.05 -51.98
N GLY A 287 27.15 12.52 -52.59
CA GLY A 287 27.11 12.95 -54.00
C GLY A 287 27.22 11.79 -55.00
N ASN A 288 27.06 10.53 -54.57
CA ASN A 288 27.22 9.35 -55.41
C ASN A 288 25.88 8.63 -55.63
N SER A 289 25.35 8.68 -56.86
CA SER A 289 24.10 8.01 -57.20
C SER A 289 24.17 6.47 -57.22
N GLU A 290 25.35 5.88 -57.05
CA GLU A 290 25.56 4.43 -57.00
C GLU A 290 25.41 3.85 -55.59
N THR A 291 25.48 4.68 -54.55
CA THR A 291 25.23 4.35 -53.14
C THR A 291 23.79 4.74 -52.74
N LYS A 292 23.36 4.36 -51.53
CA LYS A 292 22.06 4.79 -50.98
C LYS A 292 22.09 4.86 -49.47
N TYR A 293 21.26 5.75 -48.91
CA TYR A 293 20.80 5.67 -47.54
C TYR A 293 19.46 4.94 -47.51
N LEU A 294 19.31 4.04 -46.54
CA LEU A 294 18.08 3.32 -46.25
C LEU A 294 17.80 3.39 -44.75
N ASN A 295 16.53 3.54 -44.36
CA ASN A 295 16.10 3.49 -42.96
C ASN A 295 14.88 2.59 -42.78
N PHE A 296 14.99 1.59 -41.89
CA PHE A 296 13.92 0.64 -41.57
C PHE A 296 12.75 1.22 -40.79
N GLY A 297 12.88 2.44 -40.23
CA GLY A 297 11.74 3.17 -39.67
C GLY A 297 10.62 3.43 -40.69
N LYS A 298 10.94 3.36 -41.99
CA LYS A 298 10.01 3.49 -43.12
C LYS A 298 9.35 4.87 -43.16
N GLU A 299 8.16 5.01 -42.60
CA GLU A 299 7.49 6.31 -42.52
C GLU A 299 8.14 7.16 -41.43
N ASN A 300 8.01 8.48 -41.51
CA ASN A 300 8.64 9.42 -40.57
C ASN A 300 10.16 9.23 -40.33
N SER A 301 10.87 8.58 -41.25
CA SER A 301 12.32 8.41 -41.17
C SER A 301 13.03 9.64 -41.70
N GLY A 302 14.26 9.90 -41.26
CA GLY A 302 14.97 11.11 -41.62
C GLY A 302 16.45 11.04 -41.34
N LEU A 303 17.08 12.22 -41.38
CA LEU A 303 18.45 12.43 -40.96
C LEU A 303 18.67 13.84 -40.40
N ILE A 304 19.64 13.95 -39.50
CA ILE A 304 20.22 15.23 -39.05
C ILE A 304 21.54 15.42 -39.79
N ILE A 305 21.74 16.58 -40.43
CA ILE A 305 22.99 16.99 -41.07
C ILE A 305 23.55 18.18 -40.29
N THR A 306 24.83 18.12 -39.92
CA THR A 306 25.55 19.23 -39.30
C THR A 306 26.67 19.69 -40.23
N PRO A 307 26.45 20.71 -41.07
CA PRO A 307 27.47 21.21 -41.98
C PRO A 307 28.73 21.69 -41.25
N SER A 308 29.90 21.15 -41.61
CA SER A 308 31.19 21.56 -41.01
C SER A 308 31.60 22.98 -41.43
N SER A 309 30.95 23.55 -42.45
CA SER A 309 31.09 24.94 -42.88
C SER A 309 30.50 25.95 -41.89
N GLY A 310 29.72 25.48 -40.90
CA GLY A 310 29.08 26.29 -39.87
C GLY A 310 27.66 26.73 -40.25
N ALA A 311 27.17 27.78 -39.59
CA ALA A 311 25.81 28.26 -39.80
C ALA A 311 25.60 28.74 -41.25
N SER A 312 24.55 28.23 -41.88
CA SER A 312 24.18 28.49 -43.28
C SER A 312 22.68 28.75 -43.38
N VAL A 313 22.16 29.17 -44.55
CA VAL A 313 20.70 29.34 -44.76
C VAL A 313 20.20 28.43 -45.89
N VAL A 314 19.58 27.30 -45.58
CA VAL A 314 18.99 26.41 -46.59
C VAL A 314 17.72 27.03 -47.20
N ARG A 315 17.64 27.11 -48.53
CA ARG A 315 16.48 27.63 -49.30
C ARG A 315 15.95 26.69 -50.38
N SER A 316 16.72 25.68 -50.74
CA SER A 316 16.23 24.59 -51.58
C SER A 316 16.98 23.30 -51.30
N PHE A 317 16.38 22.17 -51.68
CA PHE A 317 17.07 20.88 -51.74
C PHE A 317 16.66 20.06 -52.95
N LYS A 318 17.47 19.04 -53.24
CA LYS A 318 17.21 18.06 -54.29
C LYS A 318 17.55 16.66 -53.81
N ILE A 319 16.73 15.68 -54.18
CA ILE A 319 16.91 14.26 -53.84
C ILE A 319 17.16 13.46 -55.11
N THR A 320 18.09 12.50 -55.07
CA THR A 320 18.34 11.52 -56.11
C THR A 320 17.69 10.19 -55.71
N SER A 321 16.86 9.59 -56.57
CA SER A 321 16.22 8.28 -56.27
C SER A 321 17.25 7.15 -56.13
N ALA A 322 17.05 6.20 -55.21
CA ALA A 322 17.91 5.01 -55.02
C ALA A 322 17.83 4.00 -56.18
N ASN A 323 18.51 2.84 -56.08
CA ASN A 323 18.55 1.81 -57.14
C ASN A 323 17.48 0.69 -57.04
N ASP A 324 16.79 0.53 -55.90
CA ASP A 324 16.01 -0.68 -55.58
C ASP A 324 14.50 -0.55 -55.93
N ALA A 325 13.63 -0.20 -54.96
CA ALA A 325 12.18 -0.10 -55.17
C ALA A 325 11.61 1.34 -55.15
N VAL A 326 10.67 1.62 -56.06
CA VAL A 326 9.95 2.91 -56.13
C VAL A 326 9.07 3.14 -54.91
N ASP A 327 8.44 2.09 -54.38
CA ASP A 327 7.50 2.16 -53.26
C ASP A 327 8.08 2.80 -51.98
N ARG A 328 9.40 2.64 -51.79
CA ARG A 328 10.19 3.10 -50.63
C ARG A 328 10.70 4.54 -50.75
N ASP A 329 10.51 5.17 -51.91
CA ASP A 329 10.96 6.54 -52.12
C ASP A 329 10.14 7.50 -51.23
N PRO A 330 10.77 8.52 -50.62
CA PRO A 330 10.06 9.58 -49.93
C PRO A 330 8.98 10.26 -50.80
N ALA A 331 7.79 10.46 -50.23
CA ALA A 331 6.65 11.10 -50.88
C ALA A 331 6.24 12.42 -50.20
N SER A 332 6.76 12.72 -49.02
CA SER A 332 6.64 14.03 -48.37
C SER A 332 7.92 14.35 -47.60
N TYR A 333 8.08 15.62 -47.24
CA TYR A 333 9.21 16.08 -46.43
C TYR A 333 8.78 17.11 -45.40
N GLU A 334 9.59 17.21 -44.35
CA GLU A 334 9.64 18.33 -43.42
C GLU A 334 11.12 18.64 -43.17
N ILE A 335 11.51 19.90 -43.28
CA ILE A 335 12.87 20.35 -43.01
C ILE A 335 12.85 21.35 -41.86
N TYR A 336 13.72 21.12 -40.89
CA TYR A 336 13.88 21.87 -39.67
C TYR A 336 15.30 22.39 -39.55
N GLY A 337 15.48 23.50 -38.83
CA GLY A 337 16.79 24.04 -38.46
C GLY A 337 16.92 24.25 -36.96
N THR A 338 18.14 24.08 -36.44
CA THR A 338 18.49 24.44 -35.06
C THR A 338 19.87 25.09 -34.98
N ASN A 339 20.08 25.89 -33.93
CA ASN A 339 21.40 26.41 -33.54
C ASN A 339 21.90 25.79 -32.23
N ASP A 340 21.16 24.83 -31.69
CA ASP A 340 21.58 24.05 -30.52
C ASP A 340 22.73 23.10 -30.91
N SER A 341 23.59 22.78 -29.96
CA SER A 341 24.54 21.68 -30.13
C SER A 341 23.77 20.36 -30.25
N ILE A 342 24.07 19.55 -31.26
CA ILE A 342 23.40 18.26 -31.45
C ILE A 342 23.78 17.30 -30.31
N SER A 343 22.78 16.89 -29.53
CA SER A 343 22.86 15.90 -28.46
C SER A 343 22.16 14.58 -28.85
N SER A 344 21.29 14.62 -29.86
CA SER A 344 20.64 13.45 -30.44
C SER A 344 21.67 12.39 -30.83
N GLN A 345 21.41 11.13 -30.46
CA GLN A 345 22.24 10.01 -30.85
C GLN A 345 21.84 9.48 -32.24
N ASN A 346 22.73 8.69 -32.85
CA ASN A 346 22.38 7.99 -34.08
C ASN A 346 21.25 6.98 -33.84
N ASN A 347 20.34 6.83 -34.80
CA ASN A 347 19.12 6.03 -34.69
C ASN A 347 18.13 6.50 -33.60
N SER A 348 18.27 7.71 -33.08
CA SER A 348 17.32 8.27 -32.11
C SER A 348 16.10 8.93 -32.79
N THR A 349 15.24 9.56 -31.99
CA THR A 349 14.10 10.35 -32.47
C THR A 349 14.54 11.67 -33.11
N GLY A 350 15.75 12.14 -32.82
CA GLY A 350 16.21 13.45 -33.27
C GLY A 350 15.42 14.60 -32.66
N LEU A 351 14.81 14.43 -31.48
CA LEU A 351 13.99 15.45 -30.80
C LEU A 351 14.70 16.13 -29.63
N ALA A 352 15.98 15.83 -29.39
CA ALA A 352 16.71 16.35 -28.24
C ALA A 352 17.03 17.87 -28.34
N GLU A 353 16.92 18.45 -29.53
CA GLU A 353 17.16 19.86 -29.80
C GLU A 353 15.88 20.67 -30.02
N ASN A 354 15.96 21.99 -29.85
CA ASN A 354 14.88 22.89 -30.23
C ASN A 354 14.87 23.09 -31.75
N TRP A 355 13.97 22.37 -32.43
CA TRP A 355 13.83 22.40 -33.88
C TRP A 355 12.83 23.46 -34.35
N THR A 356 13.25 24.33 -35.27
CA THR A 356 12.34 25.26 -35.96
C THR A 356 11.97 24.68 -37.32
N LEU A 357 10.68 24.44 -37.59
CA LEU A 357 10.21 24.02 -38.91
C LEU A 357 10.47 25.15 -39.93
N ILE A 358 11.21 24.83 -41.00
CA ILE A 358 11.51 25.73 -42.10
C ILE A 358 10.49 25.57 -43.22
N SER A 359 10.21 24.33 -43.62
CA SER A 359 9.26 24.02 -44.71
C SER A 359 8.80 22.57 -44.63
N SER A 360 7.60 22.30 -45.13
CA SER A 360 7.09 20.95 -45.37
C SER A 360 6.31 20.89 -46.68
N GLY A 361 6.14 19.70 -47.24
CA GLY A 361 5.38 19.51 -48.48
C GLY A 361 5.46 18.12 -49.06
N SER A 362 4.82 17.93 -50.21
CA SER A 362 4.88 16.68 -50.98
C SER A 362 6.12 16.61 -51.87
N LEU A 363 6.61 15.40 -52.11
CA LEU A 363 7.68 15.08 -53.03
C LEU A 363 7.14 14.32 -54.25
N SER A 364 7.77 14.51 -55.40
CA SER A 364 7.42 13.83 -56.65
C SER A 364 8.66 13.21 -57.29
N LEU A 365 9.27 12.24 -56.60
CA LEU A 365 10.44 11.52 -57.11
C LEU A 365 10.07 10.72 -58.37
N PRO A 366 10.95 10.66 -59.39
CA PRO A 366 10.70 9.91 -60.63
C PRO A 366 10.61 8.40 -60.39
N GLU A 367 9.99 7.66 -61.31
CA GLU A 367 10.06 6.19 -61.33
C GLU A 367 11.43 5.69 -61.83
N ALA A 368 12.08 6.45 -62.72
CA ALA A 368 13.44 6.17 -63.16
C ALA A 368 14.42 6.24 -61.98
N ARG A 369 15.25 5.20 -61.83
CA ARG A 369 16.18 5.04 -60.70
C ARG A 369 17.48 5.79 -60.93
N LYS A 370 18.13 6.23 -59.85
CA LYS A 370 19.37 7.02 -59.86
C LYS A 370 19.24 8.36 -60.62
N VAL A 371 18.04 8.94 -60.61
CA VAL A 371 17.75 10.22 -61.25
C VAL A 371 17.36 11.26 -60.20
N ASP A 372 17.80 12.49 -60.45
CA ASP A 372 17.40 13.69 -59.71
C ASP A 372 15.89 13.91 -59.76
N ALA A 373 15.29 14.12 -58.60
CA ALA A 373 13.92 14.61 -58.47
C ALA A 373 13.82 16.11 -58.83
N PRO A 374 12.59 16.62 -59.08
CA PRO A 374 12.36 18.06 -59.17
C PRO A 374 12.94 18.80 -57.96
N LEU A 375 13.51 19.98 -58.20
CA LEU A 375 14.05 20.84 -57.14
C LEU A 375 12.91 21.28 -56.20
N VAL A 376 13.15 21.20 -54.90
CA VAL A 376 12.24 21.70 -53.87
C VAL A 376 12.76 23.03 -53.36
N SER A 377 12.01 24.11 -53.58
CA SER A 377 12.40 25.47 -53.20
C SER A 377 11.41 26.06 -52.20
N PHE A 378 11.91 26.75 -51.18
CA PHE A 378 11.09 27.35 -50.12
C PHE A 378 11.71 28.65 -49.60
N ALA A 379 10.89 29.45 -48.90
CA ALA A 379 11.36 30.66 -48.25
C ALA A 379 12.04 30.32 -46.92
N ASN A 380 13.27 30.79 -46.74
CA ASN A 380 13.94 30.78 -45.44
C ASN A 380 14.88 32.00 -45.34
N GLY A 381 14.79 32.71 -44.22
CA GLY A 381 15.62 33.86 -43.89
C GLY A 381 16.57 33.61 -42.72
N ALA A 382 16.41 32.52 -41.98
CA ALA A 382 17.16 32.23 -40.77
C ALA A 382 18.33 31.28 -41.06
N SER A 383 19.47 31.51 -40.40
CA SER A 383 20.64 30.63 -40.46
C SER A 383 20.66 29.64 -39.31
N TYR A 384 21.05 28.40 -39.61
CA TYR A 384 21.11 27.29 -38.67
C TYR A 384 22.44 26.54 -38.78
N THR A 385 22.96 26.03 -37.66
CA THR A 385 24.18 25.20 -37.62
C THR A 385 23.91 23.75 -37.98
N SER A 386 22.67 23.27 -37.80
CA SER A 386 22.27 21.90 -38.15
C SER A 386 20.85 21.89 -38.72
N TYR A 387 20.61 20.90 -39.58
CA TYR A 387 19.33 20.71 -40.27
C TYR A 387 18.82 19.29 -40.07
N LYS A 388 17.53 19.14 -39.76
CA LYS A 388 16.86 17.84 -39.69
C LYS A 388 15.86 17.75 -40.83
N ILE A 389 15.91 16.67 -41.60
CA ILE A 389 14.95 16.41 -42.68
C ILE A 389 14.24 15.12 -42.35
N MET A 390 12.94 15.21 -42.16
CA MET A 390 12.04 14.09 -41.93
C MET A 390 11.27 13.79 -43.21
N PHE A 391 11.00 12.51 -43.47
CA PHE A 391 10.18 12.04 -44.57
C PHE A 391 8.93 11.36 -44.00
N PRO A 392 7.84 12.11 -43.74
CA PRO A 392 6.66 11.55 -43.08
C PRO A 392 6.04 10.37 -43.84
N THR A 393 6.08 10.39 -45.17
CA THR A 393 5.47 9.36 -46.02
C THR A 393 6.44 8.83 -47.08
N VAL A 394 6.20 7.58 -47.51
CA VAL A 394 6.80 6.95 -48.69
C VAL A 394 5.73 6.76 -49.78
N LYS A 395 6.14 6.56 -51.04
CA LYS A 395 5.22 6.49 -52.20
C LYS A 395 4.12 5.44 -52.06
N ASN A 396 4.44 4.26 -51.52
CA ASN A 396 3.48 3.20 -51.29
C ASN A 396 3.76 2.52 -49.93
N PRO A 397 3.14 3.00 -48.85
CA PRO A 397 3.34 2.45 -47.51
C PRO A 397 3.03 0.95 -47.40
N ALA A 398 2.10 0.41 -48.18
CA ALA A 398 1.76 -1.02 -48.13
C ALA A 398 2.81 -1.92 -48.83
N GLY A 399 3.54 -1.38 -49.81
CA GLY A 399 4.60 -2.08 -50.54
C GLY A 399 6.01 -1.83 -50.00
N ALA A 400 6.18 -0.81 -49.15
CA ALA A 400 7.45 -0.40 -48.59
C ALA A 400 7.71 -1.05 -47.23
N ASN A 401 8.95 -1.53 -47.03
CA ASN A 401 9.47 -2.02 -45.74
C ASN A 401 10.57 -1.10 -45.17
N SER A 402 10.88 0.00 -45.84
CA SER A 402 11.87 1.01 -45.43
C SER A 402 11.69 2.28 -46.27
N MET A 403 12.38 3.36 -45.88
CA MET A 403 12.59 4.55 -46.72
C MET A 403 13.98 4.49 -47.36
N GLN A 404 14.14 5.01 -48.58
CA GLN A 404 15.45 5.09 -49.23
C GLN A 404 15.61 6.26 -50.21
N PHE A 405 16.84 6.73 -50.38
CA PHE A 405 17.25 7.59 -51.49
C PHE A 405 18.78 7.46 -51.73
N ALA A 406 19.25 7.86 -52.91
CA ALA A 406 20.67 7.79 -53.25
C ALA A 406 21.45 8.96 -52.66
N ASP A 407 20.93 10.18 -52.76
CA ASP A 407 21.63 11.38 -52.33
C ASP A 407 20.65 12.55 -52.07
N ILE A 408 20.96 13.45 -51.13
CA ILE A 408 20.24 14.69 -50.86
C ILE A 408 21.20 15.88 -50.77
N ARG A 409 20.89 16.96 -51.50
CA ARG A 409 21.73 18.15 -51.67
C ARG A 409 20.98 19.40 -51.21
N LEU A 410 21.56 20.19 -50.30
CA LEU A 410 20.97 21.42 -49.74
C LEU A 410 21.70 22.63 -50.29
N TYR A 411 20.96 23.70 -50.61
CA TYR A 411 21.50 24.89 -51.25
C TYR A 411 21.07 26.17 -50.53
N GLU A 412 21.97 27.16 -50.50
CA GLU A 412 21.63 28.49 -49.99
C GLU A 412 20.73 29.30 -50.92
N ASN A 413 20.74 28.97 -52.22
CA ASN A 413 19.92 29.62 -53.22
C ASN A 413 18.63 28.83 -53.46
N ALA A 414 17.51 29.52 -53.64
CA ALA A 414 16.23 28.93 -54.02
C ALA A 414 16.25 28.27 -55.42
N THR A 415 17.21 28.59 -56.29
CA THR A 415 17.32 27.99 -57.63
C THR A 415 18.08 26.67 -57.68
N GLY A 416 18.65 26.20 -56.55
CA GLY A 416 19.48 25.00 -56.52
C GLY A 416 20.77 25.11 -57.35
N VAL A 417 21.23 26.35 -57.60
CA VAL A 417 22.47 26.65 -58.33
C VAL A 417 23.50 27.21 -57.36
N GLY A 418 24.67 26.59 -57.30
CA GLY A 418 25.76 26.97 -56.41
C GLY A 418 26.36 25.76 -55.69
N PRO A 419 27.36 25.97 -54.82
CA PRO A 419 27.86 24.91 -53.95
C PRO A 419 26.76 24.44 -52.99
N GLU A 420 26.84 23.16 -52.64
CA GLU A 420 26.03 22.57 -51.58
C GLU A 420 26.50 23.10 -50.22
N ILE A 421 25.57 23.15 -49.27
CA ILE A 421 25.87 23.58 -47.90
C ILE A 421 26.66 22.49 -47.16
N GLN A 422 26.29 21.23 -47.41
CA GLN A 422 26.92 20.06 -46.86
C GLN A 422 28.10 19.56 -47.71
N SER A 423 28.93 18.71 -47.11
CA SER A 423 30.01 17.95 -47.73
C SER A 423 29.92 16.48 -47.31
N ALA A 424 30.45 15.56 -48.11
CA ALA A 424 30.40 14.11 -47.87
C ALA A 424 31.01 13.63 -46.54
N GLY A 425 31.79 14.47 -45.85
CA GLY A 425 32.38 14.17 -44.54
C GLY A 425 31.66 14.82 -43.36
N ASP A 426 30.54 15.50 -43.58
CA ASP A 426 29.80 16.16 -42.52
C ASP A 426 29.16 15.14 -41.56
N PRO A 427 29.11 15.43 -40.25
CA PRO A 427 28.35 14.62 -39.31
C PRO A 427 26.89 14.47 -39.74
N VAL A 428 26.44 13.22 -39.83
CA VAL A 428 25.08 12.87 -40.19
C VAL A 428 24.57 11.73 -39.32
N LEU A 429 23.34 11.86 -38.83
CA LEU A 429 22.70 10.88 -37.94
C LEU A 429 21.39 10.40 -38.57
N ALA A 430 21.11 9.10 -38.46
CA ALA A 430 19.80 8.55 -38.79
C ALA A 430 18.81 8.91 -37.68
N VAL A 431 17.60 9.30 -38.04
CA VAL A 431 16.52 9.54 -37.07
C VAL A 431 15.20 8.98 -37.57
N HIS A 432 14.30 8.64 -36.66
CA HIS A 432 12.94 8.23 -36.97
C HIS A 432 12.02 8.64 -35.83
N VAL A 433 10.85 9.19 -36.14
CA VAL A 433 9.85 9.54 -35.14
C VAL A 433 8.55 8.86 -35.50
N TYR A 434 8.14 7.86 -34.74
CA TYR A 434 6.77 7.39 -34.84
C TYR A 434 6.00 7.81 -33.59
N ALA A 435 4.90 8.53 -33.83
CA ALA A 435 3.83 8.68 -32.86
C ALA A 435 3.04 7.38 -32.88
N GLY A 436 3.62 6.32 -32.35
CA GLY A 436 3.03 5.00 -32.43
C GLY A 436 3.78 3.99 -31.63
N GLY A 437 4.36 4.37 -30.49
CA GLY A 437 4.58 3.36 -29.47
C GLY A 437 3.19 2.84 -29.12
N ASP A 438 2.83 1.72 -29.73
CA ASP A 438 2.10 0.62 -29.09
C ASP A 438 1.96 0.95 -27.61
N ASN A 439 0.84 1.60 -27.29
CA ASN A 439 0.52 2.19 -26.00
C ASN A 439 0.11 1.08 -25.04
N VAL A 440 0.78 -0.05 -25.13
CA VAL A 440 0.15 -1.31 -24.78
C VAL A 440 0.25 -1.59 -23.28
N GLY A 441 1.04 -0.80 -22.55
CA GLY A 441 1.13 -0.85 -21.08
C GLY A 441 0.82 0.44 -20.34
N GLY A 442 0.63 1.58 -21.02
CA GLY A 442 0.47 2.90 -20.39
C GLY A 442 -0.98 3.26 -20.10
N SER A 443 -1.20 4.12 -19.09
CA SER A 443 -2.50 4.77 -18.83
C SER A 443 -2.40 6.28 -19.03
N GLU A 444 -3.48 6.93 -19.48
CA GLU A 444 -3.58 8.40 -19.56
C GLU A 444 -3.52 9.12 -18.21
N TRP A 445 -3.34 8.38 -17.12
CA TRP A 445 -3.25 8.88 -15.76
C TRP A 445 -2.07 8.29 -15.03
N SER A 446 -1.40 9.11 -14.21
CA SER A 446 -0.48 8.64 -13.18
C SER A 446 -1.22 7.80 -12.14
N ALA A 447 -0.46 7.13 -11.27
CA ALA A 447 -0.94 6.58 -10.03
C ALA A 447 -1.56 7.67 -9.13
N LEU A 448 -2.43 7.21 -8.25
CA LEU A 448 -3.09 8.01 -7.24
C LEU A 448 -2.09 8.39 -6.15
N VAL A 449 -2.03 9.67 -5.83
CA VAL A 449 -1.23 10.18 -4.71
C VAL A 449 -2.13 10.99 -3.80
N GLY A 450 -1.84 11.00 -2.51
CA GLY A 450 -2.55 11.83 -1.55
C GLY A 450 -2.71 11.17 -0.20
N GLY A 451 -3.52 11.79 0.63
CA GLY A 451 -3.76 11.34 2.00
C GLY A 451 -4.54 12.36 2.81
N LEU A 452 -4.64 12.08 4.11
CA LEU A 452 -5.35 12.93 5.05
C LEU A 452 -4.44 14.07 5.53
N TYR A 453 -4.89 15.31 5.34
CA TYR A 453 -4.30 16.49 5.97
C TYR A 453 -5.10 16.82 7.22
N SER A 454 -4.57 16.45 8.39
CA SER A 454 -5.23 16.66 9.67
C SER A 454 -4.72 17.93 10.34
N ILE A 455 -5.64 18.83 10.71
CA ILE A 455 -5.32 20.05 11.47
C ILE A 455 -5.55 19.87 12.99
N GLU A 456 -5.90 18.65 13.40
CA GLU A 456 -6.19 18.31 14.80
C GLU A 456 -4.91 18.11 15.60
N THR A 457 -5.07 18.01 16.93
CA THR A 457 -3.92 17.75 17.81
C THR A 457 -3.38 16.33 17.53
N PRO A 458 -2.07 16.13 17.27
CA PRO A 458 -1.54 14.78 17.10
C PRO A 458 -1.78 13.92 18.34
N ALA A 459 -2.21 12.67 18.14
CA ALA A 459 -2.21 11.67 19.20
C ALA A 459 -0.80 11.43 19.73
N ASN A 460 -0.67 11.21 21.03
CA ASN A 460 0.59 10.95 21.73
C ASN A 460 0.34 10.32 23.10
N ALA A 461 1.44 10.02 23.80
CA ALA A 461 1.47 9.45 25.14
C ALA A 461 0.84 10.30 26.26
N THR A 462 0.16 11.42 25.99
CA THR A 462 -0.58 12.19 27.01
C THR A 462 -2.08 12.28 26.75
N ASN A 463 -2.54 11.94 25.55
CA ASN A 463 -3.94 12.12 25.15
C ASN A 463 -4.60 10.86 24.57
N LEU A 464 -3.83 9.89 24.07
CA LEU A 464 -4.35 8.60 23.59
C LEU A 464 -3.93 7.49 24.55
N ARG A 465 -4.89 6.63 24.93
CA ARG A 465 -4.65 5.49 25.83
C ARG A 465 -5.30 4.22 25.31
N ILE A 466 -4.65 3.07 25.50
CA ILE A 466 -5.31 1.76 25.40
C ILE A 466 -6.15 1.59 26.65
N THR A 467 -7.44 1.31 26.47
CA THR A 467 -8.41 1.24 27.57
C THR A 467 -8.90 -0.18 27.83
N GLU A 468 -8.99 -1.00 26.80
CA GLU A 468 -9.53 -2.35 26.88
C GLU A 468 -8.82 -3.28 25.88
N LEU A 469 -8.55 -4.51 26.31
CA LEU A 469 -7.98 -5.58 25.49
C LEU A 469 -8.78 -6.86 25.72
N HIS A 470 -9.28 -7.48 24.65
CA HIS A 470 -9.94 -8.78 24.73
C HIS A 470 -9.12 -9.81 23.94
N TYR A 471 -8.11 -10.39 24.61
CA TYR A 471 -7.13 -11.28 23.98
C TYR A 471 -7.58 -12.75 23.91
N HIS A 472 -8.49 -13.21 24.78
CA HIS A 472 -9.03 -14.57 24.74
C HIS A 472 -10.55 -14.57 25.02
N PRO A 473 -11.37 -14.26 24.02
CA PRO A 473 -12.81 -14.19 24.16
C PRO A 473 -13.47 -15.53 24.52
N ALA A 474 -14.73 -15.49 24.95
CA ALA A 474 -15.51 -16.72 25.10
C ALA A 474 -15.77 -17.37 23.73
N ALA A 475 -15.83 -18.71 23.73
CA ALA A 475 -16.14 -19.49 22.54
C ALA A 475 -17.48 -19.06 21.88
N PRO A 476 -17.61 -19.19 20.55
CA PRO A 476 -18.85 -18.92 19.84
C PRO A 476 -20.08 -19.59 20.46
N THR A 477 -21.19 -18.87 20.51
CA THR A 477 -22.50 -19.41 20.85
C THR A 477 -23.06 -20.25 19.71
N VAL A 478 -24.08 -21.06 20.01
CA VAL A 478 -24.76 -21.90 19.00
C VAL A 478 -25.40 -21.05 17.90
N ASP A 479 -25.93 -19.88 18.25
CA ASP A 479 -26.55 -18.97 17.29
C ASP A 479 -25.49 -18.32 16.38
N GLU A 480 -24.34 -17.95 16.95
CA GLU A 480 -23.19 -17.42 16.19
C GLU A 480 -22.65 -18.46 15.19
N LEU A 481 -22.46 -19.72 15.63
CA LEU A 481 -22.03 -20.82 14.76
C LEU A 481 -23.09 -21.22 13.72
N THR A 482 -24.36 -20.94 13.99
CA THR A 482 -25.43 -21.16 13.00
C THR A 482 -25.35 -20.11 11.88
N ALA A 483 -25.00 -18.86 12.22
CA ALA A 483 -24.81 -17.80 11.24
C ALA A 483 -23.49 -17.98 10.46
N ILE A 484 -22.40 -18.29 11.16
CA ILE A 484 -21.07 -18.47 10.58
C ILE A 484 -20.41 -19.72 11.20
N PRO A 485 -20.47 -20.90 10.54
CA PRO A 485 -20.02 -22.17 11.13
C PRO A 485 -18.52 -22.31 11.38
N SER A 486 -17.71 -21.41 10.82
CA SER A 486 -16.25 -21.45 10.94
C SER A 486 -15.70 -20.61 12.08
N LEU A 487 -16.55 -19.95 12.88
CA LEU A 487 -16.08 -19.07 13.95
C LEU A 487 -15.36 -19.83 15.07
N ASP A 488 -14.36 -19.19 15.64
CA ASP A 488 -13.73 -19.56 16.90
C ASP A 488 -13.71 -18.39 17.89
N ALA A 489 -13.02 -18.55 19.02
CA ALA A 489 -12.97 -17.53 20.07
C ALA A 489 -12.19 -16.28 19.62
N ASP A 490 -11.12 -16.50 18.87
CA ASP A 490 -10.13 -15.48 18.53
C ASP A 490 -10.69 -14.50 17.48
N ASP A 491 -11.71 -14.92 16.71
CA ASP A 491 -12.49 -14.05 15.82
C ASP A 491 -13.13 -12.85 16.54
N PHE A 492 -13.35 -12.93 17.86
CA PHE A 492 -14.02 -11.87 18.64
C PHE A 492 -13.06 -10.94 19.39
N GLU A 493 -11.75 -11.11 19.20
CA GLU A 493 -10.74 -10.27 19.85
C GLU A 493 -10.81 -8.81 19.39
N PHE A 494 -10.44 -7.89 20.28
CA PHE A 494 -10.32 -6.46 19.99
C PHE A 494 -9.35 -5.73 20.91
N VAL A 495 -8.90 -4.56 20.44
CA VAL A 495 -8.19 -3.55 21.23
C VAL A 495 -8.98 -2.25 21.17
N GLU A 496 -9.24 -1.64 22.33
CA GLU A 496 -9.88 -0.33 22.45
C GLU A 496 -8.86 0.75 22.84
N LEU A 497 -8.98 1.91 22.20
CA LEU A 497 -8.26 3.12 22.56
C LEU A 497 -9.22 4.28 22.83
N ALA A 498 -8.85 5.18 23.72
CA ALA A 498 -9.63 6.36 24.08
C ALA A 498 -8.81 7.66 23.99
N ASN A 499 -9.46 8.73 23.51
CA ASN A 499 -8.92 10.08 23.63
C ASN A 499 -9.27 10.65 25.02
N LEU A 500 -8.30 10.69 25.91
CA LEU A 500 -8.43 11.28 27.25
C LEU A 500 -8.01 12.75 27.30
N GLY A 501 -7.64 13.33 26.16
CA GLY A 501 -7.33 14.75 26.01
C GLY A 501 -8.57 15.63 25.92
N ALA A 502 -8.36 16.94 26.09
CA ALA A 502 -9.44 17.94 26.03
C ALA A 502 -9.80 18.39 24.59
N ASN A 503 -9.05 17.96 23.59
CA ASN A 503 -9.23 18.36 22.18
C ASN A 503 -9.41 17.13 21.30
N ALA A 504 -10.05 17.31 20.14
CA ALA A 504 -10.04 16.28 19.10
C ALA A 504 -8.59 15.97 18.71
N ILE A 505 -8.29 14.67 18.60
CA ILE A 505 -6.97 14.18 18.22
C ILE A 505 -7.00 13.47 16.88
N SER A 506 -5.92 13.65 16.13
CA SER A 506 -5.65 12.94 14.91
C SER A 506 -5.02 11.58 15.21
N LEU A 507 -5.57 10.53 14.63
CA LEU A 507 -4.99 9.18 14.65
C LEU A 507 -4.06 8.91 13.45
N ASN A 508 -3.88 9.88 12.55
CA ASN A 508 -2.97 9.78 11.42
C ASN A 508 -1.55 9.35 11.88
N GLY A 509 -1.02 8.28 11.28
CA GLY A 509 0.28 7.70 11.60
C GLY A 509 0.36 6.91 12.91
N VAL A 510 -0.71 6.86 13.71
CA VAL A 510 -0.76 5.99 14.90
C VAL A 510 -0.77 4.54 14.44
N ALA A 511 0.03 3.69 15.07
CA ALA A 511 0.11 2.28 14.69
C ALA A 511 0.34 1.34 15.87
N LEU A 512 -0.32 0.18 15.83
CA LEU A 512 0.05 -1.01 16.60
C LEU A 512 1.13 -1.75 15.82
N THR A 513 2.28 -2.00 16.45
CA THR A 513 3.48 -2.56 15.80
C THR A 513 3.99 -3.85 16.44
N SER A 514 3.45 -4.23 17.60
CA SER A 514 3.76 -5.49 18.29
C SER A 514 2.49 -6.07 18.92
N GLY A 515 2.44 -7.40 18.98
CA GLY A 515 1.26 -8.21 19.27
C GLY A 515 0.36 -8.33 18.05
N VAL A 516 -0.31 -7.23 17.70
CA VAL A 516 -1.07 -7.10 16.46
C VAL A 516 -0.56 -5.92 15.64
N THR A 517 -0.89 -5.92 14.35
CA THR A 517 -0.47 -4.87 13.41
C THR A 517 -1.67 -4.11 12.88
N PHE A 518 -1.69 -2.80 13.06
CA PHE A 518 -2.75 -1.94 12.53
C PHE A 518 -2.23 -0.51 12.34
N ASP A 519 -2.48 0.08 11.18
CA ASP A 519 -2.13 1.48 10.87
C ASP A 519 -3.42 2.31 10.74
N PHE A 520 -3.57 3.32 11.61
CA PHE A 520 -4.74 4.19 11.62
C PHE A 520 -4.79 5.15 10.43
N THR A 521 -3.71 5.33 9.67
CA THR A 521 -3.63 6.27 8.53
C THR A 521 -4.67 6.00 7.45
N ALA A 522 -4.97 4.72 7.18
CA ALA A 522 -5.97 4.28 6.21
C ALA A 522 -7.26 3.76 6.86
N SER A 523 -7.44 3.99 8.16
CA SER A 523 -8.58 3.46 8.91
C SER A 523 -9.89 4.21 8.63
N ALA A 524 -11.01 3.59 8.99
CA ALA A 524 -12.33 4.22 8.90
C ALA A 524 -12.51 5.40 9.87
N ILE A 525 -11.66 5.51 10.91
CA ILE A 525 -11.74 6.54 11.95
C ILE A 525 -10.34 7.14 12.14
N THR A 526 -10.13 8.32 11.58
CA THR A 526 -8.84 9.04 11.61
C THR A 526 -8.81 10.23 12.56
N SER A 527 -9.95 10.55 13.17
CA SER A 527 -10.14 11.63 14.16
C SER A 527 -10.92 11.08 15.35
N LEU A 528 -10.47 11.41 16.56
CA LEU A 528 -11.09 10.98 17.80
C LEU A 528 -11.44 12.18 18.68
N GLN A 529 -12.73 12.41 18.92
CA GLN A 529 -13.23 13.50 19.76
C GLN A 529 -12.82 13.31 21.24
N PRO A 530 -12.79 14.38 22.06
CA PRO A 530 -12.54 14.25 23.50
C PRO A 530 -13.47 13.24 24.17
N GLY A 531 -12.92 12.28 24.90
CA GLY A 531 -13.65 11.21 25.59
C GLY A 531 -14.20 10.10 24.68
N ALA A 532 -14.00 10.18 23.36
CA ALA A 532 -14.45 9.14 22.44
C ALA A 532 -13.46 7.96 22.43
N THR A 533 -13.97 6.77 22.12
CA THR A 533 -13.20 5.54 21.93
C THR A 533 -13.18 5.08 20.48
N VAL A 534 -12.21 4.23 20.16
CA VAL A 534 -12.03 3.59 18.87
C VAL A 534 -11.57 2.15 19.06
N LEU A 535 -12.07 1.25 18.23
CA LEU A 535 -11.82 -0.19 18.30
C LEU A 535 -11.05 -0.66 17.07
N VAL A 536 -10.11 -1.57 17.26
CA VAL A 536 -9.54 -2.42 16.19
C VAL A 536 -9.84 -3.87 16.53
N VAL A 537 -10.29 -4.65 15.55
CA VAL A 537 -10.90 -5.97 15.79
C VAL A 537 -10.22 -7.07 14.95
N SER A 538 -10.30 -8.32 15.40
CA SER A 538 -9.79 -9.48 14.64
C SER A 538 -10.65 -9.82 13.42
N ASN A 539 -11.97 -9.85 13.60
CA ASN A 539 -12.91 -10.16 12.52
C ASN A 539 -14.17 -9.28 12.63
N LEU A 540 -14.34 -8.35 11.69
CA LEU A 540 -15.44 -7.37 11.73
C LEU A 540 -16.83 -8.04 11.76
N ASN A 541 -17.03 -9.11 10.99
CA ASN A 541 -18.32 -9.79 10.91
C ASN A 541 -18.64 -10.54 12.20
N ALA A 542 -17.65 -11.24 12.77
CA ALA A 542 -17.80 -11.93 14.05
C ALA A 542 -18.05 -10.92 15.19
N PHE A 543 -17.24 -9.86 15.24
CA PHE A 543 -17.39 -8.80 16.21
C PHE A 543 -18.79 -8.16 16.15
N GLN A 544 -19.28 -7.79 14.97
CA GLN A 544 -20.62 -7.21 14.83
C GLN A 544 -21.75 -8.20 15.14
N LEU A 545 -21.52 -9.51 14.97
CA LEU A 545 -22.49 -10.53 15.34
C LEU A 545 -22.66 -10.63 16.86
N ARG A 546 -21.56 -10.48 17.63
CA ARG A 546 -21.55 -10.55 19.09
C ARG A 546 -21.95 -9.23 19.75
N TYR A 547 -21.37 -8.13 19.30
CA TYR A 547 -21.48 -6.82 19.94
C TYR A 547 -22.49 -5.88 19.27
N GLY A 548 -23.00 -6.27 18.10
CA GLY A 548 -23.90 -5.47 17.29
C GLY A 548 -23.18 -4.51 16.33
N THR A 549 -23.95 -3.87 15.47
CA THR A 549 -23.44 -2.89 14.49
C THR A 549 -23.47 -1.48 15.05
N GLY A 550 -22.54 -0.61 14.62
CA GLY A 550 -22.54 0.82 14.93
C GLY A 550 -21.56 1.26 16.02
N LEU A 551 -20.76 0.34 16.56
CA LEU A 551 -19.61 0.65 17.42
C LEU A 551 -18.47 1.30 16.60
N PRO A 552 -17.59 2.10 17.24
CA PRO A 552 -16.54 2.88 16.56
C PRO A 552 -15.36 2.02 16.12
N VAL A 553 -15.58 1.09 15.19
CA VAL A 553 -14.52 0.22 14.66
C VAL A 553 -13.71 0.94 13.57
N ALA A 554 -12.43 1.16 13.82
CA ALA A 554 -11.47 1.73 12.87
C ALA A 554 -11.11 0.74 11.76
N GLY A 555 -11.01 -0.55 12.05
CA GLY A 555 -10.71 -1.57 11.07
C GLY A 555 -10.31 -2.91 11.68
N VAL A 556 -9.86 -3.82 10.80
CA VAL A 556 -9.38 -5.16 11.17
C VAL A 556 -7.86 -5.14 11.29
N TYR A 557 -7.32 -5.65 12.39
CA TYR A 557 -5.86 -5.78 12.57
C TYR A 557 -5.31 -7.06 11.94
N GLY A 558 -4.01 -7.05 11.62
CA GLY A 558 -3.27 -8.24 11.20
C GLY A 558 -2.56 -8.92 12.37
N GLY A 559 -2.40 -10.24 12.30
CA GLY A 559 -1.90 -11.05 13.41
C GLY A 559 -3.04 -11.60 14.27
N GLN A 560 -2.72 -12.07 15.46
CA GLN A 560 -3.65 -12.62 16.45
C GLN A 560 -3.07 -12.33 17.83
N LEU A 561 -3.91 -12.02 18.81
CA LEU A 561 -3.44 -11.84 20.17
C LEU A 561 -3.09 -13.19 20.82
N SER A 562 -2.03 -13.22 21.60
CA SER A 562 -1.60 -14.42 22.32
C SER A 562 -2.49 -14.66 23.54
N ASN A 563 -3.14 -15.83 23.58
CA ASN A 563 -3.91 -16.29 24.74
C ASN A 563 -3.06 -16.48 26.02
N GLY A 564 -1.72 -16.51 25.91
CA GLY A 564 -0.80 -16.66 27.04
C GLY A 564 0.01 -15.41 27.39
N GLY A 565 -0.40 -14.23 26.90
CA GLY A 565 0.34 -12.99 27.08
C GLY A 565 1.35 -12.70 25.97
N GLU A 566 1.62 -11.40 25.76
CA GLU A 566 2.60 -10.88 24.81
C GLU A 566 2.84 -9.37 25.00
N GLN A 567 3.80 -8.83 24.24
CA GLN A 567 4.10 -7.40 24.21
C GLN A 567 3.19 -6.66 23.23
N ILE A 568 2.54 -5.61 23.71
CA ILE A 568 1.77 -4.65 22.91
C ILE A 568 2.55 -3.34 22.79
N VAL A 569 2.75 -2.90 21.55
CA VAL A 569 3.40 -1.61 21.24
C VAL A 569 2.48 -0.76 20.38
N LEU A 570 2.15 0.43 20.87
CA LEU A 570 1.44 1.49 20.17
C LEU A 570 2.36 2.69 20.00
N VAL A 571 2.51 3.17 18.77
CA VAL A 571 3.32 4.36 18.43
C VAL A 571 2.46 5.47 17.85
N ASP A 572 2.91 6.72 18.00
CA ASP A 572 2.33 7.88 17.34
C ASP A 572 2.82 8.05 15.89
N GLY A 573 2.28 9.05 15.18
CA GLY A 573 2.65 9.35 13.79
C GLY A 573 4.10 9.82 13.59
N SER A 574 4.88 10.03 14.64
CA SER A 574 6.33 10.27 14.60
C SER A 574 7.13 9.05 15.06
N ALA A 575 6.50 7.87 15.10
CA ALA A 575 7.04 6.62 15.60
C ALA A 575 7.55 6.69 17.05
N GLN A 576 7.02 7.61 17.86
CA GLN A 576 7.29 7.63 19.30
C GLN A 576 6.30 6.75 20.05
N THR A 577 6.77 6.04 21.07
CA THR A 577 5.93 5.14 21.87
C THR A 577 4.83 5.91 22.62
N ILE A 578 3.58 5.49 22.42
CA ILE A 578 2.42 5.84 23.25
C ILE A 578 2.26 4.79 24.36
N HIS A 579 2.29 3.50 23.99
CA HIS A 579 2.27 2.37 24.92
C HIS A 579 3.31 1.33 24.52
N ASP A 580 3.98 0.77 25.52
CA ASP A 580 4.84 -0.42 25.41
C ASP A 580 4.70 -1.18 26.73
N PHE A 581 3.93 -2.26 26.70
CA PHE A 581 3.73 -3.11 27.87
C PHE A 581 3.57 -4.57 27.47
N THR A 582 3.88 -5.48 28.38
CA THR A 582 3.68 -6.92 28.19
C THR A 582 2.59 -7.39 29.14
N PHE A 583 1.48 -7.90 28.60
CA PHE A 583 0.44 -8.54 29.40
C PHE A 583 0.69 -10.03 29.57
N ASP A 584 0.04 -10.63 30.55
CA ASP A 584 0.12 -12.05 30.90
C ASP A 584 -1.28 -12.57 31.26
N ASP A 585 -1.49 -13.89 31.23
CA ASP A 585 -2.72 -14.55 31.65
C ASP A 585 -2.67 -15.00 33.13
N VAL A 586 -1.53 -14.83 33.79
CA VAL A 586 -1.32 -15.20 35.20
C VAL A 586 -1.38 -13.99 36.13
N ALA A 587 -1.97 -14.19 37.32
CA ALA A 587 -1.97 -13.19 38.40
C ALA A 587 -0.56 -12.57 38.62
N PRO A 588 -0.43 -11.23 38.75
CA PRO A 588 -1.49 -10.29 39.12
C PRO A 588 -2.43 -9.84 37.99
N TRP A 589 -2.21 -10.27 36.75
CA TRP A 589 -3.13 -9.99 35.64
C TRP A 589 -4.49 -10.68 35.82
N PRO A 590 -5.57 -10.14 35.22
CA PRO A 590 -6.92 -10.67 35.41
C PRO A 590 -7.12 -12.02 34.71
N THR A 591 -6.99 -13.10 35.47
CA THR A 591 -7.23 -14.50 34.99
C THR A 591 -8.63 -14.77 34.42
N ALA A 592 -9.64 -13.95 34.72
CA ALA A 592 -10.98 -14.11 34.15
C ALA A 592 -11.05 -13.66 32.67
N SER A 593 -10.04 -12.95 32.20
CA SER A 593 -9.91 -12.51 30.81
C SER A 593 -9.28 -13.57 29.88
N ASP A 594 -8.83 -14.69 30.45
CA ASP A 594 -8.29 -15.86 29.73
C ASP A 594 -9.42 -16.86 29.42
N GLY A 595 -10.20 -16.62 28.37
CA GLY A 595 -11.27 -17.52 27.91
C GLY A 595 -12.51 -17.57 28.83
N GLY A 596 -12.47 -16.86 29.96
CA GLY A 596 -13.59 -16.70 30.90
C GLY A 596 -14.70 -15.76 30.43
N GLY A 597 -14.47 -15.10 29.29
CA GLY A 597 -15.43 -14.24 28.61
C GLY A 597 -15.35 -12.77 29.01
N SER A 598 -14.63 -12.37 30.05
CA SER A 598 -14.38 -10.94 30.33
C SER A 598 -13.24 -10.42 29.44
N SER A 599 -13.28 -9.14 29.07
CA SER A 599 -12.10 -8.44 28.56
C SER A 599 -11.22 -7.95 29.72
N MET A 600 -10.06 -7.39 29.40
CA MET A 600 -9.15 -6.76 30.33
C MET A 600 -9.24 -5.24 30.17
N GLU A 601 -9.58 -4.54 31.25
CA GLU A 601 -9.76 -3.08 31.30
C GLU A 601 -8.68 -2.44 32.17
N VAL A 602 -8.15 -1.29 31.74
CA VAL A 602 -7.18 -0.54 32.53
C VAL A 602 -7.87 0.14 33.72
N VAL A 603 -7.20 0.15 34.87
CA VAL A 603 -7.69 0.76 36.11
C VAL A 603 -7.29 2.22 36.21
N ASP A 604 -5.99 2.51 36.14
CA ASP A 604 -5.43 3.85 36.09
C ASP A 604 -4.75 4.06 34.74
N VAL A 605 -5.38 4.93 33.94
CA VAL A 605 -4.90 5.33 32.60
C VAL A 605 -3.54 6.04 32.62
N ASN A 606 -3.10 6.53 33.79
CA ASN A 606 -1.78 7.13 34.00
C ASN A 606 -0.82 6.23 34.79
N GLY A 607 -1.29 5.06 35.23
CA GLY A 607 -0.51 4.07 35.96
C GLY A 607 0.50 3.32 35.07
N ASP A 608 1.23 2.39 35.68
CA ASP A 608 2.15 1.51 34.94
C ASP A 608 1.36 0.40 34.23
N TYR A 609 1.46 0.34 32.90
CA TYR A 609 0.77 -0.67 32.10
C TYR A 609 1.44 -2.05 32.18
N ASN A 610 2.69 -2.13 32.66
CA ASN A 610 3.38 -3.41 32.91
C ASN A 610 3.04 -4.01 34.29
N ASP A 611 2.35 -3.25 35.15
CA ASP A 611 1.82 -3.78 36.40
C ASP A 611 0.45 -4.42 36.13
N GLY A 612 0.39 -5.75 36.15
CA GLY A 612 -0.86 -6.49 35.95
C GLY A 612 -1.97 -6.13 36.93
N SER A 613 -1.63 -5.53 38.07
CA SER A 613 -2.60 -5.06 39.06
C SER A 613 -3.27 -3.73 38.68
N ASN A 614 -2.72 -3.01 37.69
CA ASN A 614 -3.36 -1.88 37.03
C ASN A 614 -4.39 -2.32 35.96
N TRP A 615 -4.69 -3.61 35.88
CA TRP A 615 -5.68 -4.18 34.98
C TRP A 615 -6.71 -4.98 35.76
N ARG A 616 -7.95 -4.95 35.30
CA ARG A 616 -9.07 -5.71 35.87
C ARG A 616 -9.82 -6.47 34.79
N ALA A 617 -10.50 -7.54 35.17
CA ALA A 617 -11.46 -8.17 34.27
C ALA A 617 -12.72 -7.29 34.19
N SER A 618 -13.26 -7.11 32.99
CA SER A 618 -14.56 -6.46 32.80
C SER A 618 -15.65 -7.18 33.59
N SER A 619 -16.57 -6.38 34.16
CA SER A 619 -17.76 -6.89 34.84
C SER A 619 -18.79 -7.45 33.85
N LEU A 620 -18.67 -7.10 32.56
CA LEU A 620 -19.51 -7.58 31.48
C LEU A 620 -18.85 -8.77 30.77
N SER A 621 -19.65 -9.81 30.55
CA SER A 621 -19.25 -10.89 29.66
C SER A 621 -19.22 -10.35 28.22
N GLY A 622 -18.06 -10.49 27.58
CA GLY A 622 -17.71 -9.90 26.29
C GLY A 622 -16.95 -8.58 26.39
N GLY A 623 -16.85 -7.98 27.58
CA GLY A 623 -16.29 -6.64 27.77
C GLY A 623 -17.28 -5.50 27.53
N SER A 624 -16.74 -4.29 27.40
CA SER A 624 -17.47 -3.03 27.21
C SER A 624 -17.06 -2.26 25.93
N PRO A 625 -16.86 -2.92 24.77
CA PRO A 625 -16.30 -2.25 23.61
C PRO A 625 -17.15 -1.07 23.14
N GLY A 626 -16.50 0.08 22.93
CA GLY A 626 -17.14 1.33 22.54
C GLY A 626 -17.75 2.10 23.70
N GLN A 627 -17.61 1.61 24.94
CA GLN A 627 -18.16 2.22 26.14
C GLN A 627 -17.08 2.36 27.22
N TRP A 628 -16.22 3.35 27.06
CA TRP A 628 -15.30 3.73 28.12
C TRP A 628 -16.01 4.60 29.16
N ASP A 629 -16.12 4.11 30.39
CA ASP A 629 -16.62 4.91 31.51
C ASP A 629 -15.51 5.82 32.04
N THR A 630 -15.70 7.13 31.91
CA THR A 630 -14.71 8.17 32.25
C THR A 630 -14.60 8.44 33.75
N THR A 631 -14.96 7.50 34.62
CA THR A 631 -15.01 7.72 36.06
C THR A 631 -13.82 7.03 36.75
N PRO A 632 -12.64 7.70 36.87
CA PRO A 632 -11.53 7.19 37.67
C PRO A 632 -11.99 6.78 39.06
N GLY A 633 -11.72 5.53 39.43
CA GLY A 633 -12.14 4.99 40.73
C GLY A 633 -13.53 4.35 40.74
N ASP A 634 -14.24 4.30 39.62
CA ASP A 634 -15.44 3.46 39.46
C ASP A 634 -15.00 2.04 39.08
N PHE A 635 -15.00 1.17 40.09
CA PHE A 635 -14.51 -0.20 39.99
C PHE A 635 -15.64 -1.23 39.82
N ASP A 636 -16.89 -0.83 40.03
CA ASP A 636 -18.04 -1.70 39.79
C ASP A 636 -18.90 -1.29 38.58
N GLY A 637 -18.54 -0.19 37.90
CA GLY A 637 -19.11 0.24 36.63
C GLY A 637 -20.51 0.81 36.76
N ASP A 638 -20.85 1.35 37.95
CA ASP A 638 -22.17 1.87 38.26
C ASP A 638 -22.30 3.40 38.11
N GLN A 639 -21.23 4.06 37.66
CA GLN A 639 -21.07 5.50 37.47
C GLN A 639 -20.98 6.31 38.77
N LEU A 640 -20.72 5.66 39.90
CA LEU A 640 -20.56 6.31 41.20
C LEU A 640 -19.26 5.85 41.86
N VAL A 641 -18.32 6.77 42.11
CA VAL A 641 -17.15 6.47 42.95
C VAL A 641 -17.57 6.45 44.42
N THR A 642 -17.71 5.26 44.97
CA THR A 642 -18.16 5.00 46.34
C THR A 642 -17.18 4.10 47.12
N GLY A 643 -17.54 3.80 48.37
CA GLY A 643 -16.81 2.79 49.13
C GLY A 643 -17.00 1.37 48.58
N PHE A 644 -17.99 1.11 47.73
CA PHE A 644 -18.14 -0.18 47.06
C PHE A 644 -17.08 -0.39 46.00
N ASP A 645 -16.64 0.68 45.36
CA ASP A 645 -15.53 0.70 44.41
C ASP A 645 -14.19 0.46 45.08
N PHE A 646 -13.96 1.09 46.24
CA PHE A 646 -12.82 0.76 47.09
C PHE A 646 -12.81 -0.73 47.46
N LEU A 647 -13.97 -1.30 47.81
CA LEU A 647 -14.08 -2.72 48.14
C LEU A 647 -13.94 -3.63 46.90
N ALA A 648 -14.38 -3.17 45.73
CA ALA A 648 -14.25 -3.89 44.46
C ALA A 648 -12.79 -3.92 44.01
N TRP A 649 -12.12 -2.76 44.02
CA TRP A 649 -10.67 -2.61 43.87
C TRP A 649 -9.94 -3.53 44.84
N GLN A 650 -10.17 -3.40 46.15
CA GLN A 650 -9.48 -4.18 47.18
C GLN A 650 -9.61 -5.71 46.98
N ARG A 651 -10.80 -6.19 46.60
CA ARG A 651 -11.04 -7.63 46.36
C ARG A 651 -10.18 -8.18 45.21
N GLY A 652 -9.73 -7.33 44.28
CA GLY A 652 -8.80 -7.70 43.22
C GLY A 652 -7.37 -7.99 43.70
N PHE A 653 -6.92 -7.37 44.80
CA PHE A 653 -5.53 -7.45 45.29
C PHE A 653 -5.30 -8.48 46.42
N GLY A 654 -6.36 -9.13 46.92
CA GLY A 654 -6.29 -10.19 47.95
C GLY A 654 -6.94 -9.85 49.30
N SER A 655 -7.00 -10.84 50.20
CA SER A 655 -7.90 -10.82 51.38
C SER A 655 -7.36 -10.16 52.66
N SER A 656 -6.29 -9.36 52.62
CA SER A 656 -5.70 -8.73 53.81
C SER A 656 -5.68 -7.21 53.70
N TYR A 657 -6.40 -6.54 54.59
CA TYR A 657 -6.48 -5.08 54.68
C TYR A 657 -5.27 -4.48 55.42
N GLN A 658 -4.57 -3.53 54.79
CA GLN A 658 -3.65 -2.61 55.46
C GLN A 658 -4.28 -1.21 55.53
N ALA A 659 -3.96 -0.47 56.60
CA ALA A 659 -4.48 0.89 56.76
C ALA A 659 -4.00 1.86 55.66
N SER A 660 -2.93 1.51 54.94
CA SER A 660 -2.41 2.26 53.80
C SER A 660 -3.27 2.13 52.53
N ASP A 661 -4.01 1.03 52.36
CA ASP A 661 -4.74 0.73 51.12
C ASP A 661 -5.79 1.80 50.79
N LEU A 662 -6.45 2.35 51.82
CA LEU A 662 -7.42 3.43 51.64
C LEU A 662 -6.73 4.74 51.24
N SER A 663 -5.61 5.08 51.87
CA SER A 663 -4.85 6.28 51.52
C SER A 663 -4.20 6.17 50.13
N ASP A 664 -3.83 4.97 49.70
CA ASP A 664 -3.28 4.70 48.37
C ASP A 664 -4.38 4.80 47.31
N TRP A 665 -5.58 4.25 47.59
CA TRP A 665 -6.75 4.40 46.73
C TRP A 665 -7.22 5.85 46.63
N GLU A 666 -7.27 6.59 47.74
CA GLU A 666 -7.60 8.02 47.74
C GLU A 666 -6.56 8.85 46.96
N ALA A 667 -5.28 8.52 47.08
CA ALA A 667 -4.19 9.19 46.36
C ALA A 667 -4.20 8.91 44.85
N GLY A 668 -4.64 7.71 44.44
CA GLY A 668 -4.72 7.29 43.04
C GLY A 668 -6.02 7.69 42.33
N PHE A 669 -7.16 7.70 43.04
CA PHE A 669 -8.48 7.72 42.39
C PHE A 669 -9.45 8.81 42.91
N GLY A 670 -9.12 9.57 43.97
CA GLY A 670 -10.13 10.39 44.67
C GLY A 670 -9.73 11.83 45.00
N ALA A 671 -10.13 12.80 44.17
CA ALA A 671 -10.11 14.23 44.56
C ALA A 671 -11.51 14.84 44.83
N GLU A 672 -12.61 14.13 44.57
CA GLU A 672 -13.99 14.66 44.73
C GLU A 672 -14.93 13.59 45.35
N LEU A 673 -14.64 13.08 46.55
CA LEU A 673 -15.53 12.15 47.24
C LEU A 673 -16.70 12.90 47.92
N THR A 674 -17.93 12.48 47.65
CA THR A 674 -19.12 13.03 48.34
C THR A 674 -19.15 12.59 49.81
N LEU A 675 -19.86 13.36 50.66
CA LEU A 675 -19.99 13.11 52.11
C LEU A 675 -20.48 11.69 52.47
N ALA A 676 -21.18 11.01 51.54
CA ALA A 676 -21.66 9.65 51.70
C ALA A 676 -20.53 8.60 51.60
N ALA A 677 -19.54 8.83 50.73
CA ALA A 677 -18.38 7.96 50.56
C ALA A 677 -17.48 7.95 51.81
N GLN A 678 -17.29 9.11 52.45
CA GLN A 678 -16.57 9.22 53.72
C GLN A 678 -17.24 8.39 54.83
N PHE A 679 -18.57 8.36 54.88
CA PHE A 679 -19.31 7.65 55.93
C PHE A 679 -19.25 6.12 55.78
N ALA A 680 -19.26 5.61 54.54
CA ALA A 680 -19.16 4.19 54.24
C ALA A 680 -17.74 3.64 54.51
N ALA A 681 -16.71 4.38 54.09
CA ALA A 681 -15.30 4.02 54.34
C ALA A 681 -14.99 3.96 55.86
N THR A 682 -15.53 4.91 56.63
CA THR A 682 -15.36 4.93 58.10
C THR A 682 -16.04 3.72 58.76
N GLN A 683 -17.20 3.27 58.27
CA GLN A 683 -17.84 2.05 58.76
C GLN A 683 -17.06 0.78 58.40
N ALA A 684 -16.57 0.64 57.17
CA ALA A 684 -15.76 -0.52 56.77
C ALA A 684 -14.47 -0.63 57.59
N ALA A 685 -13.76 0.48 57.78
CA ALA A 685 -12.54 0.55 58.60
C ALA A 685 -12.80 0.17 60.08
N SER A 686 -13.89 0.67 60.67
CA SER A 686 -14.27 0.31 62.05
C SER A 686 -14.65 -1.16 62.21
N THR A 687 -15.24 -1.79 61.18
CA THR A 687 -15.61 -3.21 61.20
C THR A 687 -14.38 -4.10 61.08
N ALA A 688 -13.42 -3.73 60.23
CA ALA A 688 -12.13 -4.42 60.08
C ALA A 688 -11.27 -4.31 61.36
N GLN A 689 -11.25 -3.14 62.00
CA GLN A 689 -10.59 -2.93 63.29
C GLN A 689 -11.19 -3.82 64.39
N LEU A 690 -12.52 -3.95 64.43
CA LEU A 690 -13.22 -4.84 65.36
C LEU A 690 -12.87 -6.32 65.14
N VAL A 691 -12.70 -6.75 63.89
CA VAL A 691 -12.27 -8.14 63.57
C VAL A 691 -10.81 -8.37 63.95
N ALA A 692 -9.93 -7.39 63.72
CA ALA A 692 -8.53 -7.45 64.14
C ALA A 692 -8.38 -7.44 65.67
N ASP A 693 -9.17 -6.65 66.39
CA ASP A 693 -9.20 -6.61 67.85
C ASP A 693 -9.75 -7.91 68.45
N VAL A 694 -10.76 -8.53 67.82
CA VAL A 694 -11.25 -9.86 68.23
C VAL A 694 -10.19 -10.95 67.97
N ALA A 695 -9.45 -10.85 66.87
CA ALA A 695 -8.36 -11.78 66.57
C ALA A 695 -7.16 -11.61 67.52
N SER A 696 -6.84 -10.38 67.94
CA SER A 696 -5.77 -10.11 68.90
C SER A 696 -6.12 -10.63 70.29
N VAL A 697 -7.37 -10.43 70.75
CA VAL A 697 -7.87 -10.98 72.03
C VAL A 697 -7.92 -12.51 72.01
N ALA A 698 -8.29 -13.13 70.88
CA ALA A 698 -8.26 -14.58 70.72
C ALA A 698 -6.81 -15.14 70.78
N SER A 699 -5.83 -14.38 70.29
CA SER A 699 -4.41 -14.76 70.36
C SER A 699 -3.83 -14.64 71.77
N GLU A 700 -4.22 -13.62 72.56
CA GLU A 700 -3.83 -13.49 73.97
C GLU A 700 -4.44 -14.59 74.85
N TRP A 701 -5.66 -15.03 74.56
CA TRP A 701 -6.29 -16.19 75.23
C TRP A 701 -5.58 -17.51 74.93
N PHE A 702 -5.03 -17.68 73.73
CA PHE A 702 -4.31 -18.89 73.35
C PHE A 702 -2.95 -18.99 74.08
N VAL A 703 -2.26 -17.86 74.29
CA VAL A 703 -0.99 -17.81 75.04
C VAL A 703 -1.21 -18.02 76.55
N ALA A 704 -2.32 -17.55 77.13
CA ALA A 704 -2.65 -17.81 78.53
C ALA A 704 -3.01 -19.28 78.82
N SER A 705 -3.47 -20.03 77.81
CA SER A 705 -3.93 -21.42 77.96
C SER A 705 -2.82 -22.50 77.97
N THR A 706 -1.57 -22.13 77.69
CA THR A 706 -0.42 -23.07 77.68
C THR A 706 0.38 -23.12 78.99
N SER A 707 -0.07 -22.42 80.05
CA SER A 707 0.62 -22.37 81.35
C SER A 707 -0.31 -22.58 82.55
N LEU A 708 -1.09 -23.66 82.59
CA LEU A 708 -1.73 -24.12 83.84
C LEU A 708 -2.16 -25.60 83.78
N GLU A 709 -1.17 -26.50 83.86
CA GLU A 709 -1.40 -27.81 84.47
C GLU A 709 -1.45 -27.62 86.00
N ALA A 710 -2.63 -27.67 86.59
CA ALA A 710 -2.89 -28.33 87.89
C ALA A 710 -4.31 -28.04 88.41
N THR A 711 -5.12 -29.11 88.40
CA THR A 711 -6.16 -29.44 89.39
C THR A 711 -7.33 -28.48 89.68
N ALA A 712 -8.52 -29.05 89.43
CA ALA A 712 -9.74 -29.02 90.24
C ALA A 712 -10.86 -28.00 89.90
N SER A 713 -11.97 -28.60 89.46
CA SER A 713 -13.37 -28.17 89.64
C SER A 713 -13.95 -27.07 88.74
N LEU A 714 -14.39 -27.46 87.53
CA LEU A 714 -15.31 -26.68 86.68
C LEU A 714 -16.71 -27.30 86.62
N ARG A 715 -17.47 -27.20 87.71
CA ARG A 715 -18.95 -27.29 87.70
C ARG A 715 -19.52 -25.98 88.26
N PRO A 716 -19.48 -24.87 87.50
CA PRO A 716 -20.77 -24.18 87.22
C PRO A 716 -20.89 -23.40 85.89
N ILE A 717 -19.95 -23.43 84.94
CA ILE A 717 -19.99 -22.52 83.76
C ILE A 717 -20.81 -23.08 82.56
N ALA A 718 -21.06 -24.39 82.50
CA ALA A 718 -21.84 -25.02 81.43
C ALA A 718 -23.37 -24.80 81.51
N ARG A 719 -23.86 -23.90 82.37
CA ARG A 719 -25.30 -23.55 82.49
C ARG A 719 -25.67 -22.13 82.07
N ALA A 720 -24.71 -21.27 81.70
CA ALA A 720 -25.00 -19.89 81.28
C ALA A 720 -25.07 -19.69 79.76
N MET A 721 -24.53 -20.59 78.93
CA MET A 721 -24.44 -20.40 77.47
C MET A 721 -25.52 -21.15 76.65
N ARG A 722 -26.62 -21.59 77.27
CA ARG A 722 -27.72 -22.29 76.57
C ARG A 722 -29.05 -21.53 76.58
N ARG A 723 -29.01 -20.21 76.78
CA ARG A 723 -30.20 -19.36 76.83
C ARG A 723 -29.89 -17.95 76.32
N ASP A 724 -29.42 -17.85 75.08
CA ASP A 724 -29.46 -16.58 74.31
C ASP A 724 -29.34 -16.80 72.79
N ALA A 725 -29.82 -17.95 72.31
CA ALA A 725 -29.88 -18.29 70.88
C ALA A 725 -31.32 -18.62 70.46
N SER A 726 -32.24 -17.72 70.79
CA SER A 726 -33.58 -17.62 70.21
C SER A 726 -34.13 -16.26 70.63
N ASP A 727 -34.12 -15.26 69.73
CA ASP A 727 -35.08 -14.12 69.68
C ASP A 727 -34.58 -12.84 68.96
N SER A 728 -33.65 -12.87 67.99
CA SER A 728 -33.32 -11.63 67.23
C SER A 728 -33.09 -11.70 65.72
N VAL A 729 -33.48 -12.78 65.02
CA VAL A 729 -33.30 -12.87 63.54
C VAL A 729 -34.63 -12.83 62.75
N PHE A 730 -35.77 -12.50 63.36
CA PHE A 730 -37.08 -12.51 62.64
C PHE A 730 -37.96 -11.26 62.78
N ALA A 731 -37.38 -10.07 63.06
CA ALA A 731 -38.20 -8.89 63.39
C ALA A 731 -37.91 -7.58 62.64
N GLN A 732 -37.27 -7.57 61.45
CA GLN A 732 -37.11 -6.33 60.68
C GLN A 732 -37.26 -6.48 59.15
N TRP A 733 -38.28 -7.17 58.66
CA TRP A 733 -38.69 -7.07 57.23
C TRP A 733 -40.22 -7.14 57.02
N ARG A 734 -40.97 -6.23 57.67
CA ARG A 734 -42.34 -5.87 57.23
C ARG A 734 -42.69 -4.42 57.56
N GLN A 735 -42.67 -3.58 56.52
CA GLN A 735 -43.51 -2.39 56.22
C GLN A 735 -42.66 -1.48 55.31
N ILE A 736 -42.90 -1.42 54.00
CA ILE A 736 -43.77 -0.44 53.29
C ILE A 736 -43.99 -1.04 51.87
N GLN A 737 -45.15 -1.62 51.53
CA GLN A 737 -46.31 -1.04 50.81
C GLN A 737 -45.97 -0.36 49.46
N LEU A 738 -46.42 -0.93 48.34
CA LEU A 738 -47.19 -0.29 47.24
C LEU A 738 -47.82 -1.40 46.32
N PRO A 739 -48.90 -1.12 45.55
CA PRO A 739 -50.09 -1.97 45.51
C PRO A 739 -50.34 -2.80 44.23
N GLU A 740 -51.26 -3.76 44.40
CA GLU A 740 -51.88 -4.66 43.43
C GLU A 740 -52.54 -3.98 42.23
N ASN A 741 -52.54 -4.67 41.07
CA ASN A 741 -53.78 -4.92 40.34
C ASN A 741 -53.68 -6.10 39.36
N ALA A 742 -54.56 -7.07 39.61
CA ALA A 742 -55.31 -7.91 38.66
C ALA A 742 -54.51 -8.76 37.67
N ALA A 743 -54.47 -10.09 37.82
CA ALA A 743 -55.52 -11.08 37.50
C ALA A 743 -54.90 -11.98 36.41
N ALA A 744 -55.11 -13.29 36.26
CA ALA A 744 -56.18 -14.23 36.53
C ALA A 744 -55.51 -15.63 36.45
N MET A 745 -55.72 -16.54 37.41
CA MET A 745 -56.72 -17.62 37.32
C MET A 745 -56.33 -18.78 36.36
N ILE A 746 -56.25 -19.98 36.97
CA ILE A 746 -56.56 -21.35 36.45
C ILE A 746 -55.38 -22.34 36.31
N PRO A 747 -55.57 -23.64 36.70
CA PRO A 747 -54.60 -24.40 37.50
C PRO A 747 -54.18 -25.78 36.94
N SER A 748 -53.37 -26.49 37.76
CA SER A 748 -53.16 -27.96 37.88
C SER A 748 -52.34 -28.65 36.77
N ARG A 749 -51.34 -29.50 37.02
CA ARG A 749 -51.06 -30.62 37.96
C ARG A 749 -51.68 -31.96 37.52
N GLU A 750 -50.98 -32.67 36.65
CA GLU A 750 -50.98 -34.14 36.53
C GLU A 750 -49.51 -34.61 36.42
N ASN A 751 -48.92 -35.13 37.49
CA ASN A 751 -48.88 -36.55 37.89
C ASN A 751 -48.12 -37.48 36.93
N PHE A 752 -46.82 -37.59 37.21
CA PHE A 752 -46.06 -38.84 37.38
C PHE A 752 -46.82 -40.17 37.18
N ALA A 753 -46.38 -40.95 36.19
CA ALA A 753 -46.14 -42.41 36.19
C ALA A 753 -45.74 -42.76 34.73
N GLU A 754 -44.66 -43.47 34.37
CA GLU A 754 -44.22 -44.78 34.83
C GLU A 754 -42.76 -45.08 34.36
N ARG A 755 -42.03 -45.78 35.26
CA ARG A 755 -41.16 -46.97 35.01
C ARG A 755 -39.83 -46.85 34.24
N THR A 756 -38.69 -47.03 34.93
CA THR A 756 -37.84 -48.27 35.04
C THR A 756 -37.24 -48.74 33.69
N HIS A 757 -35.96 -49.09 33.51
CA HIS A 757 -34.99 -49.68 34.43
C HIS A 757 -33.56 -49.62 33.80
N VAL A 758 -32.58 -49.29 34.64
CA VAL A 758 -31.31 -50.03 34.90
C VAL A 758 -30.45 -50.53 33.72
N ARG A 759 -29.22 -49.99 33.69
CA ARG A 759 -28.03 -50.64 33.12
C ARG A 759 -27.70 -51.93 33.90
N GLN A 760 -27.77 -53.09 33.23
CA GLN A 760 -26.59 -53.89 32.82
C GLN A 760 -27.06 -55.17 32.12
N ARG A 761 -26.58 -55.32 30.87
CA ARG A 761 -26.82 -56.35 29.84
C ARG A 761 -28.10 -56.26 29.03
#